data_AF-A0A1H5ZDI5-F1
#
_entry.id   AF-A0A1H5ZDI5-F1
#
_cell.length_a   1.000
_cell.length_b   1.000
_cell.length_c   1.000
_cell.angle_alpha   90.00
_cell.angle_beta   90.00
_cell.angle_gamma   90.00
#
_symmetry.space_group_name_H-M   'P 1'
#
loop_
_entity.id
_entity.type
_entity.pdbx_description
1 polymer ?
#
loop_
_entity_poly.entity_id
_entity_poly.type
_entity_poly.pdbx_seq_one_letter_code
_entity_poly.pdbx_strand_id
1 'polypeptide(L)'
;MFKFSINNNIKFYRKKVNRDLQNIKNRIGGLVLFFILFILSACQTIDLGYDWINSTQEVKGKIILPQGSKLDVNSFTVFSNIENSPVQGEEYGLSKDGKFTGLYVSNPNDEVVLMGFQYPGNPTNEINSTTTALGLVLMAPIFFDLTEEGMLKLIDSILKDSNFPSLKAEIEKNIVQGRSLFDVENVALIATLNSILKSAGLRVAQNEKELPVNLFMAGKNFTFNNSGNSFSTVIGIYKGNDRVKKITVDGVQIFAGSITELLTASGGTFETPVDHPYSIPGDGEYTFKFRTGKPGAGDGSIEHDEAFYESLKQYSINLLTGLLPQLDRDGTAGCLISVSSNVYGTISTLTSLRTNPSLSEVLLTVSEITLNNIGGLLEDCVTIEPNKNFFGSFLKQLKLFSFASGAMNTGAFGYQWLSSEAVVDICYTAKGNEVTEGCGPEYGTFTDPRDGNVYKTVKIGTQTWFAENLRYAGNIFQAASTQDWAAIWNNGNPTGRPAWSHYNNDSNNDAVYGKLYNSYAVNTGTLCPQGWHIPTNAEWTILTNYLGGEVLAGGKMKSVTSWDTPNIAATNESGFTGLPGGHRSDTGGFNSIGSGGYWWSSSPNDGSDWGRYLSRSSGSLTRGVGFGRTYGNSCRCLRD
;
A
#
# COMPACT_ATOMS: atom_id res chain seq x y z
N MET A 1 -36.16 -35.56 -39.24
CA MET A 1 -35.86 -34.77 -40.47
C MET A 1 -35.41 -33.34 -40.11
N PHE A 2 -34.56 -33.18 -39.07
CA PHE A 2 -34.12 -31.90 -38.50
C PHE A 2 -32.62 -31.66 -38.77
N LYS A 3 -32.21 -31.51 -40.03
CA LYS A 3 -30.80 -31.21 -40.37
C LYS A 3 -30.59 -30.13 -41.42
N PHE A 4 -31.63 -29.38 -41.81
CA PHE A 4 -31.53 -28.39 -42.89
C PHE A 4 -31.78 -26.91 -42.51
N SER A 5 -32.08 -26.57 -41.26
CA SER A 5 -32.36 -25.17 -40.87
C SER A 5 -31.14 -24.37 -40.37
N ILE A 6 -30.05 -25.03 -39.96
CA ILE A 6 -28.91 -24.36 -39.30
C ILE A 6 -28.02 -23.58 -40.30
N ASN A 7 -27.90 -24.04 -41.55
CA ASN A 7 -26.95 -23.45 -42.50
C ASN A 7 -27.37 -22.09 -43.09
N ASN A 8 -28.67 -21.77 -43.12
CA ASN A 8 -29.14 -20.49 -43.67
C ASN A 8 -29.02 -19.34 -42.67
N ASN A 9 -29.21 -19.60 -41.36
CA ASN A 9 -29.02 -18.61 -40.30
C ASN A 9 -27.54 -18.22 -40.12
N ILE A 10 -26.61 -19.17 -40.29
CA ILE A 10 -25.16 -18.90 -40.23
C ILE A 10 -24.69 -17.99 -41.37
N LYS A 11 -25.27 -18.11 -42.58
CA LYS A 11 -24.96 -17.21 -43.71
C LYS A 11 -25.47 -15.79 -43.49
N PHE A 12 -26.63 -15.63 -42.82
CA PHE A 12 -27.20 -14.33 -42.50
C PHE A 12 -26.37 -13.61 -41.42
N TYR A 13 -25.95 -14.32 -40.37
CA TYR A 13 -25.06 -13.80 -39.32
C TYR A 13 -23.68 -13.42 -39.87
N ARG A 14 -23.07 -14.22 -40.75
CA ARG A 14 -21.79 -13.87 -41.41
C ARG A 14 -21.88 -12.61 -42.27
N LYS A 15 -23.00 -12.37 -42.97
CA LYS A 15 -23.17 -11.16 -43.78
C LYS A 15 -23.35 -9.90 -42.94
N LYS A 16 -24.07 -9.99 -41.80
CA LYS A 16 -24.27 -8.86 -40.87
C LYS A 16 -22.96 -8.49 -40.16
N VAL A 17 -22.23 -9.48 -39.64
CA VAL A 17 -20.93 -9.29 -38.99
C VAL A 17 -19.88 -8.71 -39.96
N ASN A 18 -19.84 -9.15 -41.23
CA ASN A 18 -18.91 -8.59 -42.22
C ASN A 18 -19.23 -7.13 -42.62
N ARG A 19 -20.50 -6.72 -42.57
CA ARG A 19 -20.91 -5.33 -42.82
C ARG A 19 -20.54 -4.43 -41.66
N ASP A 20 -20.68 -4.93 -40.43
CA ASP A 20 -20.35 -4.18 -39.22
C ASP A 20 -18.82 -4.10 -39.00
N LEU A 21 -18.06 -5.14 -39.39
CA LEU A 21 -16.59 -5.14 -39.44
C LEU A 21 -16.00 -4.17 -40.48
N GLN A 22 -16.68 -3.97 -41.63
CA GLN A 22 -16.29 -2.96 -42.64
C GLN A 22 -16.45 -1.53 -42.11
N ASN A 23 -17.47 -1.27 -41.28
CA ASN A 23 -17.65 0.03 -40.63
C ASN A 23 -16.64 0.28 -39.50
N ILE A 24 -16.22 -0.77 -38.79
CA ILE A 24 -15.19 -0.70 -37.73
C ILE A 24 -13.78 -0.55 -38.31
N LYS A 25 -13.50 -1.14 -39.49
CA LYS A 25 -12.22 -0.99 -40.23
C LYS A 25 -11.84 0.47 -40.51
N ASN A 26 -12.82 1.37 -40.63
CA ASN A 26 -12.57 2.78 -40.94
C ASN A 26 -12.33 3.66 -39.70
N ARG A 27 -12.38 3.11 -38.47
CA ARG A 27 -12.30 3.91 -37.23
C ARG A 27 -11.27 3.46 -36.20
N ILE A 28 -10.63 2.31 -36.34
CA ILE A 28 -9.72 1.78 -35.32
C ILE A 28 -8.41 1.27 -35.96
N GLY A 29 -7.27 1.76 -35.46
CA GLY A 29 -5.94 1.40 -35.94
C GLY A 29 -5.66 -0.11 -35.87
N GLY A 30 -4.85 -0.59 -36.82
CA GLY A 30 -4.72 -2.01 -37.18
C GLY A 30 -4.29 -3.00 -36.07
N LEU A 31 -3.79 -2.53 -34.92
CA LEU A 31 -3.41 -3.41 -33.80
C LEU A 31 -4.63 -4.01 -33.05
N VAL A 32 -5.71 -3.23 -32.92
CA VAL A 32 -6.94 -3.63 -32.20
C VAL A 32 -7.75 -4.62 -33.03
N LEU A 33 -7.76 -4.44 -34.36
CA LEU A 33 -8.45 -5.34 -35.29
C LEU A 33 -7.78 -6.74 -35.33
N PHE A 34 -6.46 -6.80 -35.16
CA PHE A 34 -5.70 -8.06 -35.13
C PHE A 34 -6.01 -8.89 -33.87
N PHE A 35 -6.16 -8.23 -32.71
CA PHE A 35 -6.55 -8.87 -31.45
C PHE A 35 -7.99 -9.39 -31.46
N ILE A 36 -8.93 -8.63 -32.03
CA ILE A 36 -10.34 -9.04 -32.16
C ILE A 36 -10.48 -10.27 -33.09
N LEU A 37 -9.69 -10.33 -34.17
CA LEU A 37 -9.70 -11.47 -35.10
C LEU A 37 -9.10 -12.74 -34.48
N PHE A 38 -8.11 -12.60 -33.59
CA PHE A 38 -7.49 -13.71 -32.86
C PHE A 38 -8.48 -14.38 -31.88
N ILE A 39 -9.31 -13.58 -31.20
CA ILE A 39 -10.34 -14.04 -30.26
C ILE A 39 -11.48 -14.79 -31.00
N LEU A 40 -11.87 -14.31 -32.19
CA LEU A 40 -12.95 -14.93 -32.97
C LEU A 40 -12.57 -16.30 -33.58
N SER A 41 -11.27 -16.59 -33.75
CA SER A 41 -10.79 -17.89 -34.25
C SER A 41 -10.68 -18.99 -33.18
N ALA A 42 -10.72 -18.63 -31.89
CA ALA A 42 -10.57 -19.57 -30.77
C ALA A 42 -11.89 -20.18 -30.27
N CYS A 43 -13.02 -19.78 -30.83
CA CYS A 43 -14.34 -20.30 -30.45
C CYS A 43 -14.58 -21.70 -31.06
N GLN A 44 -13.89 -22.73 -30.56
CA GLN A 44 -14.41 -24.09 -30.63
C GLN A 44 -15.53 -24.21 -29.60
N THR A 45 -16.63 -24.85 -29.98
CA THR A 45 -17.72 -25.20 -29.08
C THR A 45 -17.18 -26.09 -27.96
N ILE A 46 -17.08 -25.54 -26.75
CA ILE A 46 -16.60 -26.25 -25.56
C ILE A 46 -17.80 -26.74 -24.77
N ASP A 47 -17.79 -28.03 -24.47
CA ASP A 47 -18.68 -28.73 -23.54
C ASP A 47 -18.20 -28.41 -22.11
N LEU A 48 -19.02 -27.71 -21.32
CA LEU A 48 -18.66 -27.11 -20.03
C LEU A 48 -18.80 -28.13 -18.90
N GLY A 49 -17.74 -28.91 -18.64
CA GLY A 49 -17.68 -29.87 -17.53
C GLY A 49 -17.60 -29.22 -16.14
N TYR A 50 -18.75 -28.83 -15.57
CA TYR A 50 -18.88 -28.33 -14.20
C TYR A 50 -19.55 -29.37 -13.29
N ASP A 51 -18.82 -30.01 -12.38
CA ASP A 51 -19.38 -30.99 -11.41
C ASP A 51 -19.89 -30.38 -10.10
N TRP A 52 -19.84 -29.04 -9.92
CA TRP A 52 -20.29 -28.32 -8.71
C TRP A 52 -21.63 -27.56 -8.88
N ILE A 53 -22.17 -27.51 -10.10
CA ILE A 53 -23.45 -26.86 -10.49
C ILE A 53 -24.58 -27.89 -10.73
N ASN A 54 -24.31 -29.19 -10.59
CA ASN A 54 -25.21 -30.24 -11.05
C ASN A 54 -26.10 -30.89 -9.98
N SER A 55 -26.44 -30.19 -8.90
CA SER A 55 -27.54 -30.67 -8.03
C SER A 55 -28.41 -29.53 -7.51
N THR A 56 -29.53 -29.31 -8.18
CA THR A 56 -30.66 -28.56 -7.61
C THR A 56 -31.05 -29.20 -6.28
N GLN A 57 -31.07 -28.39 -5.21
CA GLN A 57 -31.49 -28.85 -3.89
C GLN A 57 -32.78 -28.14 -3.50
N GLU A 58 -33.79 -28.91 -3.08
CA GLU A 58 -34.97 -28.34 -2.43
C GLU A 58 -34.63 -27.91 -1.00
N VAL A 59 -35.03 -26.69 -0.65
CA VAL A 59 -34.94 -26.15 0.69
C VAL A 59 -36.36 -25.83 1.16
N LYS A 60 -36.66 -26.24 2.40
CA LYS A 60 -37.89 -25.88 3.12
C LYS A 60 -37.51 -25.21 4.43
N GLY A 61 -38.24 -24.16 4.79
CA GLY A 61 -37.99 -23.39 6.00
C GLY A 61 -39.20 -22.58 6.43
N LYS A 62 -39.03 -21.82 7.52
CA LYS A 62 -40.06 -20.95 8.11
C LYS A 62 -39.61 -19.51 8.16
N ILE A 63 -40.54 -18.58 8.09
CA ILE A 63 -40.28 -17.16 8.32
C ILE A 63 -40.76 -16.78 9.71
N ILE A 64 -39.87 -16.22 10.53
CA ILE A 64 -40.15 -15.82 11.90
C ILE A 64 -39.93 -14.32 12.03
N LEU A 65 -41.02 -13.58 12.27
CA LEU A 65 -40.99 -12.14 12.47
C LEU A 65 -40.65 -11.78 13.92
N PRO A 66 -39.96 -10.65 14.16
CA PRO A 66 -39.74 -10.14 15.50
C PRO A 66 -41.06 -9.71 16.15
N GLN A 67 -41.09 -9.77 17.48
CA GLN A 67 -42.24 -9.34 18.27
C GLN A 67 -42.63 -7.89 17.93
N GLY A 68 -43.93 -7.66 17.73
CA GLY A 68 -44.46 -6.33 17.40
C GLY A 68 -44.48 -5.99 15.91
N SER A 69 -43.99 -6.87 15.03
CA SER A 69 -44.19 -6.72 13.59
C SER A 69 -45.68 -6.80 13.24
N LYS A 70 -46.10 -5.95 12.31
CA LYS A 70 -47.46 -5.93 11.74
C LYS A 70 -47.50 -6.47 10.31
N LEU A 71 -46.37 -6.98 9.81
CA LEU A 71 -46.29 -7.52 8.46
C LEU A 71 -47.03 -8.86 8.38
N ASP A 72 -47.76 -9.06 7.30
CA ASP A 72 -48.40 -10.34 7.02
C ASP A 72 -47.40 -11.25 6.29
N VAL A 73 -46.87 -12.24 7.01
CA VAL A 73 -45.85 -13.14 6.48
C VAL A 73 -46.33 -13.95 5.28
N ASN A 74 -47.64 -14.23 5.17
CA ASN A 74 -48.20 -14.99 4.04
C ASN A 74 -48.35 -14.14 2.77
N SER A 75 -48.17 -12.82 2.88
CA SER A 75 -48.12 -11.93 1.73
C SER A 75 -46.74 -11.89 1.06
N PHE A 76 -45.74 -12.56 1.64
CA PHE A 76 -44.37 -12.51 1.18
C PHE A 76 -44.05 -13.51 0.07
N THR A 77 -43.00 -13.20 -0.68
CA THR A 77 -42.37 -14.11 -1.65
C THR A 77 -40.91 -14.30 -1.28
N VAL A 78 -40.44 -15.55 -1.31
CA VAL A 78 -39.03 -15.91 -1.11
C VAL A 78 -38.37 -16.18 -2.46
N PHE A 79 -37.15 -15.67 -2.64
CA PHE A 79 -36.38 -15.77 -3.87
C PHE A 79 -35.08 -16.52 -3.63
N SER A 80 -34.77 -17.52 -4.47
CA SER A 80 -33.41 -18.03 -4.65
C SER A 80 -32.82 -17.55 -5.98
N ASN A 81 -31.57 -17.94 -6.20
CA ASN A 81 -30.94 -17.88 -7.49
C ASN A 81 -31.56 -18.82 -8.54
N ILE A 82 -32.62 -19.60 -8.22
CA ILE A 82 -33.32 -20.46 -9.19
C ILE A 82 -34.74 -20.02 -9.46
N GLU A 83 -35.52 -19.83 -8.40
CA GLU A 83 -36.95 -19.63 -8.51
C GLU A 83 -37.49 -18.80 -7.34
N ASN A 84 -38.77 -18.45 -7.46
CA ASN A 84 -39.50 -17.69 -6.47
C ASN A 84 -40.62 -18.57 -5.90
N SER A 85 -40.80 -18.56 -4.59
CA SER A 85 -41.89 -19.28 -3.90
C SER A 85 -42.71 -18.32 -3.05
N PRO A 86 -44.05 -18.34 -3.15
CA PRO A 86 -44.89 -17.67 -2.17
C PRO A 86 -44.75 -18.34 -0.80
N VAL A 87 -45.02 -17.57 0.26
CA VAL A 87 -45.06 -18.07 1.64
C VAL A 87 -46.46 -18.56 1.97
N GLN A 88 -46.58 -19.76 2.56
CA GLN A 88 -47.86 -20.34 2.94
C GLN A 88 -47.78 -20.89 4.35
N GLY A 89 -48.64 -20.39 5.25
CA GLY A 89 -48.65 -20.83 6.64
C GLY A 89 -47.32 -20.58 7.35
N GLU A 90 -46.67 -19.45 7.03
CA GLU A 90 -45.32 -19.09 7.50
C GLU A 90 -44.18 -19.96 6.94
N GLU A 91 -44.48 -20.94 6.09
CA GLU A 91 -43.50 -21.85 5.49
C GLU A 91 -43.22 -21.48 4.03
N TYR A 92 -42.00 -21.80 3.57
CA TYR A 92 -41.61 -21.67 2.18
C TYR A 92 -40.87 -22.93 1.71
N GLY A 93 -40.92 -23.20 0.41
CA GLY A 93 -40.21 -24.30 -0.21
C GLY A 93 -39.78 -23.92 -1.62
N LEU A 94 -38.49 -24.03 -1.92
CA LEU A 94 -37.95 -23.66 -3.22
C LEU A 94 -36.63 -24.36 -3.52
N SER A 95 -36.33 -24.43 -4.80
CA SER A 95 -35.11 -24.95 -5.37
C SER A 95 -33.99 -23.92 -5.26
N LYS A 96 -32.79 -24.36 -4.92
CA LYS A 96 -31.57 -23.54 -4.94
C LYS A 96 -30.40 -24.29 -5.56
N ASP A 97 -29.38 -23.53 -5.92
CA ASP A 97 -28.07 -24.07 -6.31
C ASP A 97 -26.99 -23.65 -5.30
N GLY A 98 -25.97 -24.50 -5.15
CA GLY A 98 -24.83 -24.29 -4.25
C GLY A 98 -25.12 -24.64 -2.78
N LYS A 99 -24.05 -24.93 -2.02
CA LYS A 99 -24.14 -25.17 -0.57
C LYS A 99 -24.33 -23.88 0.23
N PHE A 100 -23.85 -22.76 -0.29
CA PHE A 100 -23.91 -21.43 0.33
C PHE A 100 -24.74 -20.50 -0.55
N THR A 101 -25.93 -20.12 -0.09
CA THR A 101 -26.88 -19.39 -0.94
C THR A 101 -27.68 -18.39 -0.12
N GLY A 102 -27.65 -17.12 -0.52
CA GLY A 102 -28.56 -16.11 0.00
C GLY A 102 -29.98 -16.35 -0.49
N LEU A 103 -30.97 -16.11 0.36
CA LEU A 103 -32.38 -16.07 -0.01
C LEU A 103 -32.94 -14.70 0.32
N TYR A 104 -33.68 -14.09 -0.58
CA TYR A 104 -34.34 -12.81 -0.34
C TYR A 104 -35.82 -13.03 -0.02
N VAL A 105 -36.41 -12.19 0.83
CA VAL A 105 -37.85 -12.19 1.08
C VAL A 105 -38.39 -10.80 0.85
N SER A 106 -39.35 -10.64 -0.07
CA SER A 106 -40.03 -9.37 -0.29
C SER A 106 -41.46 -9.35 0.21
N ASN A 107 -41.92 -8.13 0.48
CA ASN A 107 -43.33 -7.80 0.64
C ASN A 107 -44.04 -7.67 -0.75
N PRO A 108 -45.37 -7.47 -0.79
CA PRO A 108 -46.12 -7.25 -2.04
C PRO A 108 -45.73 -6.01 -2.85
N ASN A 109 -44.90 -5.12 -2.30
CA ASN A 109 -44.38 -3.93 -3.01
C ASN A 109 -42.98 -4.20 -3.63
N ASP A 110 -42.54 -5.46 -3.68
CA ASP A 110 -41.21 -5.89 -4.16
C ASP A 110 -40.03 -5.28 -3.36
N GLU A 111 -40.29 -4.88 -2.12
CA GLU A 111 -39.26 -4.46 -1.19
C GLU A 111 -38.78 -5.66 -0.39
N VAL A 112 -37.48 -5.93 -0.44
CA VAL A 112 -36.86 -6.95 0.41
C VAL A 112 -36.93 -6.48 1.86
N VAL A 113 -37.49 -7.31 2.73
CA VAL A 113 -37.67 -7.04 4.17
C VAL A 113 -36.88 -7.99 5.05
N LEU A 114 -36.57 -9.20 4.55
CA LEU A 114 -35.80 -10.23 5.26
C LEU A 114 -34.84 -10.92 4.29
N MET A 115 -33.86 -11.62 4.87
CA MET A 115 -32.91 -12.43 4.14
C MET A 115 -32.62 -13.74 4.88
N GLY A 116 -32.45 -14.82 4.13
CA GLY A 116 -31.90 -16.08 4.62
C GLY A 116 -30.50 -16.30 4.09
N PHE A 117 -29.73 -17.15 4.77
CA PHE A 117 -28.49 -17.68 4.23
C PHE A 117 -28.42 -19.18 4.49
N GLN A 118 -28.36 -19.94 3.40
CA GLN A 118 -28.29 -21.39 3.41
C GLN A 118 -26.84 -21.80 3.52
N TYR A 119 -26.53 -22.72 4.44
CA TYR A 119 -25.21 -23.31 4.62
C TYR A 119 -25.31 -24.64 5.37
N PRO A 120 -24.33 -25.56 5.26
CA PRO A 120 -24.40 -26.90 5.89
C PRO A 120 -24.64 -26.92 7.40
N GLY A 121 -24.37 -25.82 8.11
CA GLY A 121 -24.56 -25.68 9.56
C GLY A 121 -25.90 -25.06 9.99
N ASN A 122 -26.84 -24.82 9.07
CA ASN A 122 -28.18 -24.29 9.37
C ASN A 122 -29.27 -25.31 8.95
N PRO A 123 -29.63 -26.27 9.81
CA PRO A 123 -30.55 -27.35 9.43
C PRO A 123 -32.02 -26.91 9.37
N THR A 124 -32.39 -25.79 9.98
CA THR A 124 -33.80 -25.35 10.06
C THR A 124 -34.23 -24.49 8.88
N ASN A 125 -33.27 -23.89 8.17
CA ASN A 125 -33.49 -22.94 7.08
C ASN A 125 -34.46 -21.81 7.45
N GLU A 126 -34.56 -21.47 8.74
CA GLU A 126 -35.41 -20.39 9.21
C GLU A 126 -34.91 -19.05 8.65
N ILE A 127 -35.85 -18.20 8.26
CA ILE A 127 -35.60 -16.81 7.90
C ILE A 127 -36.13 -15.93 9.04
N ASN A 128 -35.22 -15.39 9.83
CA ASN A 128 -35.49 -14.53 10.97
C ASN A 128 -34.48 -13.37 11.03
N SER A 129 -34.53 -12.55 12.07
CA SER A 129 -33.62 -11.41 12.22
C SER A 129 -32.14 -11.82 12.28
N THR A 130 -31.81 -12.96 12.89
CA THR A 130 -30.45 -13.49 12.97
C THR A 130 -29.94 -13.94 11.62
N THR A 131 -30.71 -14.74 10.88
CA THR A 131 -30.31 -15.20 9.54
C THR A 131 -30.33 -14.06 8.53
N THR A 132 -31.17 -13.05 8.75
CA THR A 132 -31.16 -11.81 7.96
C THR A 132 -29.87 -11.04 8.18
N ALA A 133 -29.44 -10.87 9.44
CA ALA A 133 -28.15 -10.25 9.75
C ALA A 133 -26.98 -11.03 9.14
N LEU A 134 -27.02 -12.37 9.27
CA LEU A 134 -25.98 -13.24 8.76
C LEU A 134 -25.91 -13.21 7.23
N GLY A 135 -27.06 -13.35 6.54
CA GLY A 135 -27.13 -13.27 5.08
C GLY A 135 -26.71 -11.90 4.56
N LEU A 136 -27.10 -10.83 5.25
CA LEU A 136 -26.71 -9.47 4.89
C LEU A 136 -25.18 -9.28 4.95
N VAL A 137 -24.48 -10.00 5.82
CA VAL A 137 -23.00 -9.97 5.91
C VAL A 137 -22.36 -10.94 4.93
N LEU A 138 -22.85 -12.18 4.82
CA LEU A 138 -22.21 -13.25 4.02
C LEU A 138 -22.43 -13.12 2.52
N MET A 139 -23.49 -12.42 2.11
CA MET A 139 -23.72 -12.04 0.71
C MET A 139 -22.82 -10.89 0.25
N ALA A 140 -21.87 -10.46 1.09
CA ALA A 140 -20.80 -9.55 0.72
C ALA A 140 -19.85 -10.17 -0.33
N PRO A 141 -19.52 -9.45 -1.41
CA PRO A 141 -18.61 -9.97 -2.45
C PRO A 141 -17.25 -10.43 -1.93
N ILE A 142 -16.76 -9.81 -0.84
CA ILE A 142 -15.45 -10.14 -0.24
C ILE A 142 -15.33 -11.58 0.27
N PHE A 143 -16.44 -12.30 0.43
CA PHE A 143 -16.45 -13.65 1.00
C PHE A 143 -16.72 -14.75 -0.02
N PHE A 144 -17.06 -14.44 -1.28
CA PHE A 144 -17.55 -15.45 -2.22
C PHE A 144 -16.51 -16.51 -2.61
N ASP A 145 -15.23 -16.16 -2.52
CA ASP A 145 -14.13 -17.05 -2.87
C ASP A 145 -13.55 -17.80 -1.66
N LEU A 146 -14.19 -17.68 -0.48
CA LEU A 146 -13.81 -18.50 0.67
C LEU A 146 -14.08 -19.98 0.40
N THR A 147 -13.12 -20.82 0.80
CA THR A 147 -13.33 -22.27 0.85
C THR A 147 -14.50 -22.61 1.78
N GLU A 148 -15.11 -23.78 1.60
CA GLU A 148 -16.20 -24.25 2.49
C GLU A 148 -15.80 -24.19 3.97
N GLU A 149 -14.58 -24.60 4.31
CA GLU A 149 -14.03 -24.48 5.66
C GLU A 149 -13.87 -23.02 6.11
N GLY A 150 -13.36 -22.16 5.22
CA GLY A 150 -13.21 -20.72 5.47
C GLY A 150 -14.54 -20.02 5.73
N MET A 151 -15.56 -20.34 4.93
CA MET A 151 -16.91 -19.80 5.07
C MET A 151 -17.55 -20.26 6.38
N LEU A 152 -17.42 -21.54 6.76
CA LEU A 152 -17.94 -22.05 8.04
C LEU A 152 -17.24 -21.42 9.25
N LYS A 153 -15.92 -21.22 9.20
CA LYS A 153 -15.18 -20.49 10.25
C LYS A 153 -15.61 -19.02 10.34
N LEU A 154 -15.82 -18.38 9.18
CA LEU A 154 -16.30 -17.00 9.14
C LEU A 154 -17.69 -16.88 9.76
N ILE A 155 -18.61 -17.79 9.45
CA ILE A 155 -19.94 -17.84 10.06
C ILE A 155 -19.85 -17.91 11.59
N ASP A 156 -19.08 -18.86 12.13
CA ASP A 156 -18.86 -19.00 13.58
C ASP A 156 -18.28 -17.71 14.20
N SER A 157 -17.35 -17.06 13.49
CA SER A 157 -16.76 -15.80 13.94
C SER A 157 -17.72 -14.62 13.93
N ILE A 158 -18.56 -14.49 12.89
CA ILE A 158 -19.56 -13.40 12.78
C ILE A 158 -20.57 -13.53 13.92
N LEU A 159 -21.06 -14.74 14.19
CA LEU A 159 -22.03 -14.99 15.24
C LEU A 159 -21.50 -14.66 16.65
N LYS A 160 -20.17 -14.73 16.85
CA LYS A 160 -19.48 -14.39 18.10
C LYS A 160 -19.01 -12.93 18.19
N ASP A 161 -19.13 -12.15 17.11
CA ASP A 161 -18.65 -10.77 17.09
C ASP A 161 -19.51 -9.86 17.97
N SER A 162 -18.86 -8.97 18.74
CA SER A 162 -19.54 -8.05 19.66
C SER A 162 -20.48 -7.06 18.97
N ASN A 163 -20.30 -6.80 17.67
CA ASN A 163 -21.14 -5.90 16.88
C ASN A 163 -22.36 -6.60 16.27
N PHE A 164 -22.38 -7.94 16.22
CA PHE A 164 -23.46 -8.70 15.60
C PHE A 164 -24.83 -8.50 16.28
N PRO A 165 -24.94 -8.43 17.62
CA PRO A 165 -26.21 -8.12 18.29
C PRO A 165 -26.77 -6.75 17.90
N SER A 166 -25.92 -5.75 17.69
CA SER A 166 -26.34 -4.40 17.29
C SER A 166 -26.92 -4.38 15.88
N LEU A 167 -26.30 -5.10 14.93
CA LEU A 167 -26.84 -5.24 13.57
C LEU A 167 -28.20 -5.95 13.59
N LYS A 168 -28.31 -7.07 14.33
CA LYS A 168 -29.57 -7.79 14.50
C LYS A 168 -30.67 -6.89 15.06
N ALA A 169 -30.38 -6.10 16.08
CA ALA A 169 -31.37 -5.21 16.71
C ALA A 169 -31.88 -4.14 15.75
N GLU A 170 -31.01 -3.55 14.93
CA GLU A 170 -31.43 -2.55 13.94
C GLU A 170 -32.24 -3.20 12.80
N ILE A 171 -31.91 -4.43 12.40
CA ILE A 171 -32.74 -5.22 11.46
C ILE A 171 -34.13 -5.48 12.04
N GLU A 172 -34.24 -5.86 13.32
CA GLU A 172 -35.54 -6.09 13.98
C GLU A 172 -36.39 -4.82 13.97
N LYS A 173 -35.79 -3.67 14.28
CA LYS A 173 -36.45 -2.37 14.21
C LYS A 173 -36.91 -2.04 12.79
N ASN A 174 -36.08 -2.35 11.78
CA ASN A 174 -36.41 -2.14 10.37
C ASN A 174 -37.62 -2.99 9.95
N ILE A 175 -37.64 -4.26 10.35
CA ILE A 175 -38.76 -5.20 10.10
C ILE A 175 -40.05 -4.72 10.78
N VAL A 176 -39.98 -4.29 12.05
CA VAL A 176 -41.16 -3.79 12.80
C VAL A 176 -41.74 -2.54 12.13
N GLN A 177 -40.89 -1.71 11.52
CA GLN A 177 -41.30 -0.51 10.79
C GLN A 177 -41.78 -0.80 9.37
N GLY A 178 -41.66 -2.06 8.89
CA GLY A 178 -42.00 -2.43 7.51
C GLY A 178 -41.12 -1.76 6.46
N ARG A 179 -39.91 -1.34 6.83
CA ARG A 179 -38.96 -0.71 5.92
C ARG A 179 -38.22 -1.75 5.10
N SER A 180 -37.78 -1.37 3.90
CA SER A 180 -36.87 -2.21 3.12
C SER A 180 -35.55 -2.44 3.85
N LEU A 181 -35.04 -3.67 3.77
CA LEU A 181 -33.70 -4.05 4.24
C LEU A 181 -32.59 -3.31 3.48
N PHE A 182 -32.86 -2.83 2.26
CA PHE A 182 -31.91 -2.12 1.40
C PHE A 182 -32.20 -0.61 1.32
N ASP A 183 -32.90 -0.07 2.31
CA ASP A 183 -33.10 1.37 2.47
C ASP A 183 -31.77 2.08 2.77
N VAL A 184 -31.25 2.79 1.77
CA VAL A 184 -29.98 3.55 1.87
C VAL A 184 -30.11 4.79 2.75
N GLU A 185 -31.32 5.22 3.11
CA GLU A 185 -31.55 6.31 4.05
C GLU A 185 -31.49 5.83 5.52
N ASN A 186 -31.45 4.51 5.76
CA ASN A 186 -31.29 3.94 7.10
C ASN A 186 -29.83 3.99 7.57
N VAL A 187 -29.38 5.17 7.99
CA VAL A 187 -28.01 5.43 8.47
C VAL A 187 -27.61 4.54 9.66
N ALA A 188 -28.56 4.17 10.54
CA ALA A 188 -28.28 3.30 11.69
C ALA A 188 -27.98 1.86 11.26
N LEU A 189 -28.75 1.32 10.30
CA LEU A 189 -28.49 0.00 9.73
C LEU A 189 -27.14 -0.02 9.02
N ILE A 190 -26.85 1.01 8.22
CA ILE A 190 -25.57 1.15 7.52
C ILE A 190 -24.40 1.20 8.51
N ALA A 191 -24.53 1.96 9.62
CA ALA A 191 -23.47 2.08 10.62
C ALA A 191 -23.18 0.76 11.36
N THR A 192 -24.21 -0.01 11.70
CA THR A 192 -24.04 -1.32 12.35
C THR A 192 -23.51 -2.37 11.38
N LEU A 193 -23.98 -2.36 10.13
CA LEU A 193 -23.47 -3.19 9.04
C LEU A 193 -21.98 -2.91 8.80
N ASN A 194 -21.57 -1.64 8.73
CA ASN A 194 -20.16 -1.23 8.64
C ASN A 194 -19.27 -1.84 9.72
N SER A 195 -19.75 -1.84 10.97
CA SER A 195 -18.95 -2.27 12.12
C SER A 195 -18.64 -3.77 12.06
N ILE A 196 -19.63 -4.60 11.70
CA ILE A 196 -19.45 -6.05 11.60
C ILE A 196 -18.63 -6.45 10.37
N LEU A 197 -18.80 -5.73 9.26
CA LEU A 197 -18.07 -5.97 8.03
C LEU A 197 -16.58 -5.64 8.17
N LYS A 198 -16.26 -4.54 8.87
CA LYS A 198 -14.88 -4.17 9.20
C LYS A 198 -14.20 -5.24 10.05
N SER A 199 -14.85 -5.71 11.11
CA SER A 199 -14.27 -6.71 12.00
C SER A 199 -14.10 -8.06 11.29
N ALA A 200 -15.04 -8.45 10.44
CA ALA A 200 -14.93 -9.63 9.59
C ALA A 200 -13.78 -9.52 8.59
N GLY A 201 -13.62 -8.38 7.91
CA GLY A 201 -12.54 -8.14 6.94
C GLY A 201 -11.14 -8.11 7.56
N LEU A 202 -10.98 -7.48 8.74
CA LEU A 202 -9.70 -7.42 9.45
C LEU A 202 -9.18 -8.80 9.88
N ARG A 203 -10.08 -9.74 10.19
CA ARG A 203 -9.71 -11.12 10.60
C ARG A 203 -9.13 -11.95 9.44
N VAL A 204 -9.34 -11.54 8.19
CA VAL A 204 -8.73 -12.14 7.00
C VAL A 204 -7.33 -11.57 6.72
N ALA A 205 -7.02 -10.37 7.24
CA ALA A 205 -5.82 -9.61 6.87
C ALA A 205 -4.62 -9.78 7.84
N GLN A 206 -4.73 -10.57 8.91
CA GLN A 206 -3.77 -10.62 10.04
C GLN A 206 -2.45 -11.39 9.78
N ASN A 207 -1.85 -11.25 8.59
CA ASN A 207 -0.45 -11.65 8.40
C ASN A 207 0.37 -10.38 8.12
N GLU A 208 0.92 -9.79 9.19
CA GLU A 208 1.95 -8.75 9.07
C GLU A 208 3.14 -9.33 8.30
N LYS A 209 3.47 -8.75 7.14
CA LYS A 209 4.63 -9.13 6.33
C LYS A 209 5.55 -7.91 6.19
N GLU A 210 6.85 -8.14 6.38
CA GLU A 210 7.87 -7.08 6.49
C GLU A 210 8.09 -6.28 5.20
N LEU A 211 7.83 -6.84 4.01
CA LEU A 211 8.03 -6.17 2.70
C LEU A 211 6.90 -6.47 1.69
N PRO A 212 6.53 -5.50 0.82
CA PRO A 212 5.44 -5.68 -0.14
C PRO A 212 5.75 -6.66 -1.28
N VAL A 213 7.04 -6.87 -1.58
CA VAL A 213 7.56 -7.72 -2.65
C VAL A 213 8.71 -8.57 -2.10
N ASN A 214 8.72 -9.87 -2.40
CA ASN A 214 9.87 -10.74 -2.14
C ASN A 214 10.93 -10.49 -3.20
N LEU A 215 12.19 -10.41 -2.77
CA LEU A 215 13.34 -10.20 -3.62
C LEU A 215 14.33 -11.36 -3.49
N PHE A 216 14.50 -12.13 -4.56
CA PHE A 216 15.47 -13.20 -4.64
C PHE A 216 16.63 -12.80 -5.54
N MET A 217 17.87 -13.02 -5.08
CA MET A 217 19.09 -12.63 -5.79
C MET A 217 20.01 -13.83 -6.01
N ALA A 218 20.50 -13.98 -7.24
CA ALA A 218 21.53 -14.94 -7.63
C ALA A 218 22.55 -14.25 -8.55
N GLY A 219 23.60 -13.68 -7.97
CA GLY A 219 24.57 -12.85 -8.69
C GLY A 219 23.87 -11.62 -9.28
N LYS A 220 23.96 -11.44 -10.60
CA LYS A 220 23.30 -10.33 -11.33
C LYS A 220 21.82 -10.56 -11.65
N ASN A 221 21.27 -11.73 -11.33
CA ASN A 221 19.88 -12.07 -11.61
C ASN A 221 19.02 -11.86 -10.37
N PHE A 222 17.95 -11.09 -10.54
CA PHE A 222 16.95 -10.80 -9.54
C PHE A 222 15.63 -11.40 -9.97
N THR A 223 14.85 -11.85 -9.01
CA THR A 223 13.46 -12.24 -9.20
C THR A 223 12.61 -11.52 -8.17
N PHE A 224 11.60 -10.82 -8.65
CA PHE A 224 10.62 -10.12 -7.83
C PHE A 224 9.30 -10.85 -7.89
N ASN A 225 8.65 -11.09 -6.76
CA ASN A 225 7.27 -11.56 -6.74
C ASN A 225 6.50 -10.99 -5.56
N ASN A 226 5.18 -10.93 -5.67
CA ASN A 226 4.34 -10.33 -4.66
C ASN A 226 4.45 -11.11 -3.32
N SER A 227 4.63 -10.42 -2.20
CA SER A 227 4.69 -11.07 -0.88
C SER A 227 3.36 -11.64 -0.38
N GLY A 228 2.28 -11.62 -1.18
CA GLY A 228 0.93 -12.04 -0.78
C GLY A 228 0.00 -10.87 -0.42
N ASN A 229 0.32 -9.67 -0.88
CA ASN A 229 -0.46 -8.46 -0.73
C ASN A 229 -1.49 -8.33 -1.85
N SER A 230 -2.67 -7.80 -1.51
CA SER A 230 -3.76 -7.57 -2.48
C SER A 230 -3.60 -6.32 -3.36
N PHE A 231 -2.57 -5.51 -3.13
CA PHE A 231 -2.26 -4.30 -3.88
C PHE A 231 -1.01 -4.48 -4.74
N SER A 232 -0.89 -3.69 -5.80
CA SER A 232 0.22 -3.74 -6.74
C SER A 232 1.39 -2.88 -6.26
N THR A 233 2.61 -3.32 -6.55
CA THR A 233 3.84 -2.56 -6.29
C THR A 233 4.54 -2.26 -7.60
N VAL A 234 4.93 -1.01 -7.83
CA VAL A 234 5.77 -0.63 -8.97
C VAL A 234 7.21 -0.48 -8.52
N ILE A 235 8.11 -1.12 -9.24
CA ILE A 235 9.55 -1.07 -9.04
C ILE A 235 10.17 -0.27 -10.18
N GLY A 236 10.76 0.86 -9.83
CA GLY A 236 11.64 1.62 -10.71
C GLY A 236 13.08 1.20 -10.49
N ILE A 237 13.75 0.67 -11.52
CA ILE A 237 15.17 0.33 -11.47
C ILE A 237 15.94 1.43 -12.17
N TYR A 238 16.90 2.00 -11.46
CA TYR A 238 17.70 3.14 -11.88
C TYR A 238 19.17 2.76 -11.98
N LYS A 239 19.87 3.35 -12.95
CA LYS A 239 21.33 3.39 -13.00
C LYS A 239 21.74 4.86 -12.95
N GLY A 240 22.27 5.32 -11.83
CA GLY A 240 22.34 6.75 -11.55
C GLY A 240 20.93 7.37 -11.51
N ASN A 241 20.67 8.41 -12.31
CA ASN A 241 19.36 9.07 -12.37
C ASN A 241 18.43 8.52 -13.45
N ASP A 242 18.92 7.64 -14.32
CA ASP A 242 18.15 7.12 -15.44
C ASP A 242 17.36 5.89 -15.03
N ARG A 243 16.02 5.95 -15.17
CA ARG A 243 15.14 4.78 -14.99
C ARG A 243 15.36 3.81 -16.15
N VAL A 244 16.15 2.76 -15.91
CA VAL A 244 16.49 1.76 -16.94
C VAL A 244 15.42 0.67 -17.09
N LYS A 245 14.61 0.43 -16.06
CA LYS A 245 13.53 -0.56 -16.11
C LYS A 245 12.37 -0.18 -15.18
N LYS A 246 11.16 -0.48 -15.63
CA LYS A 246 9.95 -0.56 -14.81
C LYS A 246 9.54 -2.02 -14.69
N ILE A 247 9.18 -2.43 -13.49
CA ILE A 247 8.51 -3.69 -13.21
C ILE A 247 7.24 -3.35 -12.43
N THR A 248 6.10 -3.84 -12.88
CA THR A 248 4.86 -3.85 -12.09
C THR A 248 4.73 -5.25 -11.52
N VAL A 249 4.71 -5.35 -10.19
CA VAL A 249 4.39 -6.58 -9.47
C VAL A 249 2.94 -6.47 -9.06
N ASP A 250 2.07 -7.24 -9.73
CA ASP A 250 0.64 -7.16 -9.52
C ASP A 250 0.25 -7.62 -8.12
N GLY A 251 -0.81 -7.02 -7.57
CA GLY A 251 -1.44 -7.49 -6.34
C GLY A 251 -1.93 -8.92 -6.50
N VAL A 252 -1.72 -9.75 -5.48
CA VAL A 252 -2.31 -11.09 -5.47
C VAL A 252 -3.81 -10.95 -5.56
N GLN A 253 -4.36 -11.62 -6.56
CA GLN A 253 -5.79 -11.75 -6.71
C GLN A 253 -6.38 -12.44 -5.49
N ILE A 254 -7.28 -11.72 -4.84
CA ILE A 254 -8.15 -12.31 -3.84
C ILE A 254 -9.41 -12.92 -4.51
N PHE A 255 -9.60 -12.65 -5.82
CA PHE A 255 -10.70 -13.13 -6.66
C PHE A 255 -10.24 -13.32 -8.12
N ALA A 256 -10.92 -14.16 -8.91
CA ALA A 256 -10.51 -14.57 -10.27
C ALA A 256 -10.04 -13.41 -11.19
N GLY A 257 -9.01 -13.67 -12.00
CA GLY A 257 -8.17 -12.65 -12.64
C GLY A 257 -8.50 -12.23 -14.05
N SER A 258 -9.34 -13.00 -14.71
CA SER A 258 -9.72 -12.76 -16.09
C SER A 258 -11.09 -13.34 -16.39
N ILE A 259 -11.72 -12.82 -17.45
CA ILE A 259 -12.94 -13.38 -18.02
C ILE A 259 -12.70 -14.83 -18.48
N THR A 260 -11.47 -15.17 -18.88
CA THR A 260 -11.12 -16.54 -19.25
C THR A 260 -11.10 -17.48 -18.03
N GLU A 261 -10.50 -17.07 -16.91
CA GLU A 261 -10.52 -17.85 -15.65
C GLU A 261 -11.91 -17.96 -15.03
N LEU A 262 -12.71 -16.90 -15.18
CA LEU A 262 -14.13 -16.85 -14.83
C LEU A 262 -14.95 -17.89 -15.63
N LEU A 263 -14.64 -18.07 -16.91
CA LEU A 263 -15.37 -18.95 -17.82
C LEU A 263 -14.89 -20.41 -17.80
N THR A 264 -13.75 -20.72 -17.17
CA THR A 264 -13.22 -22.08 -17.05
C THR A 264 -13.42 -22.70 -15.67
N ALA A 265 -13.92 -21.94 -14.68
CA ALA A 265 -14.05 -22.36 -13.28
C ALA A 265 -12.81 -23.08 -12.73
N SER A 266 -11.64 -22.68 -13.20
CA SER A 266 -10.37 -22.97 -12.54
C SER A 266 -10.23 -22.03 -11.34
N GLY A 267 -11.19 -22.10 -10.42
CA GLY A 267 -11.23 -21.29 -9.22
C GLY A 267 -10.04 -21.62 -8.32
N GLY A 268 -9.45 -20.58 -7.76
CA GLY A 268 -8.79 -20.64 -6.46
C GLY A 268 -7.54 -21.53 -6.39
N THR A 269 -6.56 -21.30 -7.26
CA THR A 269 -5.20 -21.28 -6.72
C THR A 269 -4.94 -19.83 -6.35
N PHE A 270 -4.66 -19.53 -5.07
CA PHE A 270 -3.89 -18.34 -4.73
C PHE A 270 -2.77 -18.27 -5.76
N GLU A 271 -2.82 -17.33 -6.72
CA GLU A 271 -1.86 -17.33 -7.81
C GLU A 271 -0.49 -17.37 -7.15
N THR A 272 0.29 -18.42 -7.44
CA THR A 272 1.70 -18.44 -7.04
C THR A 272 2.26 -17.11 -7.53
N PRO A 273 2.81 -16.28 -6.62
CA PRO A 273 3.25 -14.94 -6.98
C PRO A 273 4.08 -15.00 -8.27
N VAL A 274 3.67 -14.25 -9.28
CA VAL A 274 4.31 -14.29 -10.59
C VAL A 274 5.74 -13.78 -10.43
N ASP A 275 6.70 -14.58 -10.88
CA ASP A 275 8.10 -14.22 -10.89
C ASP A 275 8.38 -13.22 -12.02
N HIS A 276 8.90 -12.06 -11.65
CA HIS A 276 9.41 -11.06 -12.58
C HIS A 276 10.94 -11.09 -12.57
N PRO A 277 11.59 -11.79 -13.52
CA PRO A 277 13.04 -11.84 -13.58
C PRO A 277 13.62 -10.54 -14.15
N TYR A 278 14.77 -10.14 -13.62
CA TYR A 278 15.57 -9.03 -14.11
C TYR A 278 17.06 -9.29 -13.94
N SER A 279 17.84 -9.06 -14.99
CA SER A 279 19.29 -9.18 -14.94
C SER A 279 19.93 -7.80 -15.06
N ILE A 280 20.81 -7.45 -14.13
CA ILE A 280 21.60 -6.23 -14.21
C ILE A 280 22.57 -6.30 -15.41
N PRO A 281 22.50 -5.36 -16.38
CA PRO A 281 23.20 -5.50 -17.66
C PRO A 281 24.70 -5.19 -17.62
N GLY A 282 25.23 -4.68 -16.49
CA GLY A 282 26.64 -4.34 -16.38
C GLY A 282 26.99 -3.79 -15.01
N ASP A 283 28.27 -3.49 -14.83
CA ASP A 283 28.78 -2.98 -13.55
C ASP A 283 28.27 -1.57 -13.24
N GLY A 284 28.38 -1.20 -11.97
CA GLY A 284 27.97 0.08 -11.42
C GLY A 284 26.85 -0.04 -10.39
N GLU A 285 26.37 1.11 -9.95
CA GLU A 285 25.33 1.25 -8.94
C GLU A 285 23.94 1.21 -9.57
N TYR A 286 23.04 0.47 -8.92
CA TYR A 286 21.64 0.38 -9.28
C TYR A 286 20.76 0.65 -8.06
N THR A 287 19.72 1.46 -8.24
CA THR A 287 18.74 1.73 -7.19
C THR A 287 17.39 1.18 -7.61
N PHE A 288 16.79 0.36 -6.77
CA PHE A 288 15.49 -0.27 -6.94
C PHE A 288 14.52 0.47 -6.02
N LYS A 289 13.60 1.23 -6.60
CA LYS A 289 12.58 2.02 -5.90
C LYS A 289 11.24 1.31 -5.95
N PHE A 290 10.83 0.72 -4.84
CA PHE A 290 9.54 0.04 -4.69
C PHE A 290 8.53 1.05 -4.17
N ARG A 291 7.42 1.22 -4.88
CA ARG A 291 6.31 2.06 -4.45
C ARG A 291 5.03 1.27 -4.47
N THR A 292 4.30 1.35 -3.36
CA THR A 292 2.99 0.69 -3.23
C THR A 292 1.85 1.59 -3.70
N GLY A 293 2.11 2.88 -3.93
CA GLY A 293 1.06 3.84 -4.27
C GLY A 293 0.15 4.20 -3.10
N LYS A 294 0.57 3.94 -1.86
CA LYS A 294 -0.24 4.17 -0.64
C LYS A 294 -0.81 5.61 -0.59
N PRO A 295 -2.14 5.80 -0.53
CA PRO A 295 -2.74 7.14 -0.55
C PRO A 295 -2.28 7.98 0.64
N GLY A 296 -2.02 9.27 0.42
CA GLY A 296 -1.51 10.19 1.44
C GLY A 296 -0.03 10.01 1.82
N ALA A 297 0.67 9.03 1.24
CA ALA A 297 2.08 8.74 1.49
C ALA A 297 2.95 8.86 0.22
N GLY A 298 2.52 9.71 -0.72
CA GLY A 298 3.26 9.98 -1.96
C GLY A 298 4.58 10.69 -1.71
N ASP A 299 5.65 10.21 -2.34
CA ASP A 299 6.97 10.83 -2.35
C ASP A 299 7.21 11.66 -3.63
N GLY A 300 6.18 11.82 -4.46
CA GLY A 300 6.24 12.53 -5.75
C GLY A 300 6.94 11.75 -6.86
N SER A 301 7.25 10.47 -6.65
CA SER A 301 7.82 9.61 -7.69
C SER A 301 6.76 9.18 -8.71
N ILE A 302 7.20 8.96 -9.96
CA ILE A 302 6.34 8.41 -11.01
C ILE A 302 5.90 6.98 -10.66
N GLU A 303 6.75 6.20 -9.99
CA GLU A 303 6.43 4.87 -9.50
C GLU A 303 5.26 4.88 -8.53
N HIS A 304 5.17 5.91 -7.68
CA HIS A 304 4.06 6.05 -6.74
C HIS A 304 2.74 6.25 -7.47
N ASP A 305 2.69 7.20 -8.41
CA ASP A 305 1.49 7.46 -9.21
C ASP A 305 1.06 6.19 -9.97
N GLU A 306 2.02 5.53 -10.63
CA GLU A 306 1.77 4.28 -11.35
C GLU A 306 1.23 3.17 -10.45
N ALA A 307 1.82 2.97 -9.27
CA ALA A 307 1.37 1.95 -8.31
C ALA A 307 0.00 2.26 -7.72
N PHE A 308 -0.32 3.55 -7.50
CA PHE A 308 -1.64 3.99 -7.04
C PHE A 308 -2.71 3.59 -8.06
N TYR A 309 -2.48 3.89 -9.35
CA TYR A 309 -3.44 3.55 -10.40
C TYR A 309 -3.57 2.03 -10.62
N GLU A 310 -2.47 1.28 -10.63
CA GLU A 310 -2.55 -0.18 -10.79
C GLU A 310 -3.28 -0.84 -9.62
N SER A 311 -3.08 -0.35 -8.39
CA SER A 311 -3.78 -0.87 -7.22
C SER A 311 -5.28 -0.57 -7.25
N LEU A 312 -5.69 0.62 -7.69
CA LEU A 312 -7.12 0.96 -7.86
C LEU A 312 -7.78 0.16 -8.98
N LYS A 313 -7.06 -0.07 -10.08
CA LYS A 313 -7.49 -0.92 -11.18
C LYS A 313 -7.71 -2.35 -10.68
N GLN A 314 -6.76 -2.92 -9.94
CA GLN A 314 -6.89 -4.27 -9.37
C GLN A 314 -8.03 -4.36 -8.37
N TYR A 315 -8.18 -3.37 -7.50
CA TYR A 315 -9.31 -3.28 -6.57
C TYR A 315 -10.66 -3.29 -7.29
N SER A 316 -10.77 -2.53 -8.38
CA SER A 316 -11.99 -2.49 -9.19
C SER A 316 -12.27 -3.85 -9.83
N ILE A 317 -11.26 -4.48 -10.44
CA ILE A 317 -11.35 -5.82 -11.03
C ILE A 317 -11.82 -6.85 -10.00
N ASN A 318 -11.23 -6.86 -8.80
CA ASN A 318 -11.61 -7.75 -7.71
C ASN A 318 -13.07 -7.55 -7.26
N LEU A 319 -13.51 -6.29 -7.17
CA LEU A 319 -14.91 -5.97 -6.85
C LEU A 319 -15.88 -6.54 -7.89
N LEU A 320 -15.45 -6.57 -9.16
CA LEU A 320 -16.24 -7.07 -10.26
C LEU A 320 -16.26 -8.59 -10.33
N THR A 321 -15.11 -9.24 -10.18
CA THR A 321 -14.96 -10.68 -10.38
C THR A 321 -15.67 -11.47 -9.29
N GLY A 322 -15.76 -10.95 -8.06
CA GLY A 322 -16.67 -11.50 -7.05
C GLY A 322 -18.15 -11.47 -7.49
N LEU A 323 -18.59 -10.50 -8.29
CA LEU A 323 -20.01 -10.39 -8.67
C LEU A 323 -20.42 -11.29 -9.85
N LEU A 324 -19.45 -11.72 -10.67
CA LEU A 324 -19.72 -12.40 -11.95
C LEU A 324 -20.16 -13.88 -11.85
N PRO A 325 -19.65 -14.73 -10.92
CA PRO A 325 -20.07 -16.13 -10.80
C PRO A 325 -21.56 -16.33 -10.53
N GLN A 326 -22.25 -15.34 -9.95
CA GLN A 326 -23.70 -15.42 -9.76
C GLN A 326 -24.47 -15.22 -11.07
N LEU A 327 -23.85 -14.72 -12.14
CA LEU A 327 -24.50 -14.32 -13.39
C LEU A 327 -24.48 -15.40 -14.49
N ASP A 328 -23.93 -16.58 -14.20
CA ASP A 328 -23.86 -17.67 -15.18
C ASP A 328 -25.23 -18.34 -15.35
N ARG A 329 -26.00 -17.83 -16.31
CA ARG A 329 -27.14 -18.52 -16.89
C ARG A 329 -27.06 -18.46 -18.40
N ASP A 330 -27.14 -19.63 -19.02
CA ASP A 330 -27.08 -19.89 -20.45
C ASP A 330 -27.79 -18.81 -21.30
N GLY A 331 -27.03 -17.81 -21.76
CA GLY A 331 -27.53 -16.67 -22.53
C GLY A 331 -26.74 -15.36 -22.40
N THR A 332 -25.78 -15.26 -21.48
CA THR A 332 -25.18 -14.00 -20.99
C THR A 332 -23.85 -13.56 -21.61
N ALA A 333 -23.32 -14.26 -22.63
CA ALA A 333 -22.00 -13.92 -23.21
C ALA A 333 -21.89 -12.47 -23.72
N GLY A 334 -22.96 -11.91 -24.31
CA GLY A 334 -23.00 -10.50 -24.73
C GLY A 334 -23.07 -9.51 -23.55
N CYS A 335 -23.70 -9.91 -22.45
CA CYS A 335 -23.78 -9.12 -21.22
C CYS A 335 -22.41 -9.04 -20.54
N LEU A 336 -21.71 -10.18 -20.40
CA LEU A 336 -20.38 -10.24 -19.78
C LEU A 336 -19.36 -9.39 -20.54
N ILE A 337 -19.43 -9.36 -21.88
CA ILE A 337 -18.62 -8.48 -22.72
C ILE A 337 -18.94 -6.99 -22.44
N SER A 338 -20.22 -6.62 -22.36
CA SER A 338 -20.64 -5.24 -22.07
C SER A 338 -20.24 -4.77 -20.66
N VAL A 339 -20.33 -5.66 -19.66
CA VAL A 339 -19.84 -5.40 -18.30
C VAL A 339 -18.32 -5.15 -18.35
N SER A 340 -17.55 -6.06 -18.97
CA SER A 340 -16.09 -5.91 -19.05
C SER A 340 -15.62 -4.62 -19.76
N SER A 341 -16.32 -4.18 -20.81
CA SER A 341 -15.97 -2.96 -21.53
C SER A 341 -16.25 -1.69 -20.71
N ASN A 342 -17.31 -1.70 -19.87
CA ASN A 342 -17.65 -0.55 -19.02
C ASN A 342 -16.78 -0.46 -17.78
N VAL A 343 -16.29 -1.59 -17.28
CA VAL A 343 -15.25 -1.65 -16.25
C VAL A 343 -14.01 -0.90 -16.71
N TYR A 344 -13.57 -1.17 -17.94
CA TYR A 344 -12.43 -0.48 -18.54
C TYR A 344 -12.70 1.03 -18.69
N GLY A 345 -13.91 1.41 -19.08
CA GLY A 345 -14.35 2.82 -19.13
C GLY A 345 -14.32 3.49 -17.75
N THR A 346 -14.78 2.79 -16.71
CA THR A 346 -14.76 3.25 -15.32
C THR A 346 -13.33 3.53 -14.84
N ILE A 347 -12.41 2.58 -15.08
CA ILE A 347 -11.00 2.73 -14.74
C ILE A 347 -10.38 3.97 -15.39
N SER A 348 -10.75 4.28 -16.64
CA SER A 348 -10.26 5.48 -17.34
C SER A 348 -10.76 6.80 -16.75
N THR A 349 -11.92 6.81 -16.09
CA THR A 349 -12.46 8.01 -15.41
C THR A 349 -11.79 8.31 -14.06
N LEU A 350 -11.13 7.32 -13.44
CA LEU A 350 -10.45 7.46 -12.15
C LEU A 350 -9.16 8.30 -12.21
N THR A 351 -8.68 8.65 -13.41
CA THR A 351 -7.50 9.53 -13.59
C THR A 351 -7.67 10.92 -12.97
N SER A 352 -8.91 11.34 -12.68
CA SER A 352 -9.22 12.64 -12.08
C SER A 352 -9.06 12.69 -10.55
N LEU A 353 -8.84 11.58 -9.86
CA LEU A 353 -8.71 11.52 -8.38
C LEU A 353 -7.34 12.02 -7.85
N ARG A 354 -6.69 12.95 -8.57
CA ARG A 354 -5.31 13.39 -8.35
C ARG A 354 -5.07 14.25 -7.10
N THR A 355 -6.12 14.55 -6.33
CA THR A 355 -6.05 15.48 -5.19
C THR A 355 -6.15 14.74 -3.87
N ASN A 356 -5.03 14.17 -3.41
CA ASN A 356 -4.75 13.61 -2.07
C ASN A 356 -5.98 13.33 -1.15
N PRO A 357 -6.96 12.50 -1.56
CA PRO A 357 -8.14 12.24 -0.75
C PRO A 357 -7.76 11.22 0.33
N SER A 358 -8.57 11.11 1.38
CA SER A 358 -8.37 10.01 2.33
C SER A 358 -8.57 8.66 1.60
N LEU A 359 -7.87 7.59 2.02
CA LEU A 359 -8.05 6.25 1.42
C LEU A 359 -9.53 5.84 1.40
N SER A 360 -10.26 6.14 2.48
CA SER A 360 -11.68 5.86 2.58
C SER A 360 -12.48 6.57 1.49
N GLU A 361 -12.14 7.82 1.19
CA GLU A 361 -12.81 8.63 0.16
C GLU A 361 -12.52 8.10 -1.24
N VAL A 362 -11.25 7.76 -1.54
CA VAL A 362 -10.88 7.12 -2.82
C VAL A 362 -11.62 5.81 -3.02
N LEU A 363 -11.58 4.91 -2.04
CA LEU A 363 -12.18 3.58 -2.17
C LEU A 363 -13.70 3.64 -2.17
N LEU A 364 -14.32 4.56 -1.43
CA LEU A 364 -15.77 4.81 -1.50
C LEU A 364 -16.18 5.27 -2.89
N THR A 365 -15.50 6.29 -3.44
CA THR A 365 -15.81 6.81 -4.78
C THR A 365 -15.60 5.74 -5.86
N VAL A 366 -14.51 4.98 -5.81
CA VAL A 366 -14.24 3.90 -6.76
C VAL A 366 -15.31 2.80 -6.67
N SER A 367 -15.69 2.42 -5.45
CA SER A 367 -16.73 1.40 -5.23
C SER A 367 -18.09 1.86 -5.74
N GLU A 368 -18.48 3.10 -5.46
CA GLU A 368 -19.74 3.69 -5.92
C GLU A 368 -19.80 3.77 -7.45
N ILE A 369 -18.78 4.30 -8.11
CA ILE A 369 -18.74 4.40 -9.58
C ILE A 369 -18.81 2.99 -10.20
N THR A 370 -18.02 2.05 -9.67
CA THR A 370 -17.98 0.68 -10.19
C THR A 370 -19.33 -0.02 -10.03
N LEU A 371 -19.95 0.05 -8.85
CA LEU A 371 -21.24 -0.60 -8.57
C LEU A 371 -22.40 0.05 -9.35
N ASN A 372 -22.44 1.36 -9.49
CA ASN A 372 -23.46 2.06 -10.27
C ASN A 372 -23.41 1.68 -11.76
N ASN A 373 -22.21 1.59 -12.33
CA ASN A 373 -22.03 1.22 -13.73
C ASN A 373 -22.44 -0.25 -13.99
N ILE A 374 -22.18 -1.16 -13.05
CA ILE A 374 -22.66 -2.54 -13.13
C ILE A 374 -24.19 -2.63 -13.00
N GLY A 375 -24.77 -1.89 -12.04
CA GLY A 375 -26.20 -1.88 -11.79
C GLY A 375 -27.01 -1.53 -13.03
N GLY A 376 -26.63 -0.45 -13.72
CA GLY A 376 -27.27 -0.06 -14.98
C GLY A 376 -27.14 -1.12 -16.08
N LEU A 377 -25.98 -1.78 -16.19
CA LEU A 377 -25.75 -2.82 -17.21
C LEU A 377 -26.51 -4.11 -16.91
N LEU A 378 -26.62 -4.49 -15.64
CA LEU A 378 -27.38 -5.69 -15.24
C LEU A 378 -28.89 -5.46 -15.41
N GLU A 379 -29.41 -4.27 -15.16
CA GLU A 379 -30.80 -3.92 -15.50
C GLU A 379 -31.09 -4.11 -17.00
N ASP A 380 -30.14 -3.76 -17.88
CA ASP A 380 -30.25 -3.95 -19.33
C ASP A 380 -30.11 -5.43 -19.76
N CYS A 381 -29.47 -6.29 -18.96
CA CYS A 381 -29.18 -7.68 -19.31
C CYS A 381 -30.25 -8.70 -18.87
N VAL A 382 -31.11 -8.39 -17.88
CA VAL A 382 -31.91 -9.39 -17.15
C VAL A 382 -33.30 -9.64 -17.78
N THR A 383 -33.42 -9.63 -19.11
CA THR A 383 -34.70 -9.90 -19.81
C THR A 383 -35.18 -11.37 -19.75
N ILE A 384 -34.60 -12.24 -18.90
CA ILE A 384 -34.99 -13.66 -18.77
C ILE A 384 -35.67 -13.88 -17.40
N GLU A 385 -36.96 -14.20 -17.44
CA GLU A 385 -37.96 -13.84 -16.42
C GLU A 385 -38.11 -14.64 -15.09
N PRO A 386 -37.34 -15.68 -14.70
CA PRO A 386 -37.48 -16.23 -13.33
C PRO A 386 -36.63 -15.53 -12.26
N ASN A 387 -35.47 -14.98 -12.65
CA ASN A 387 -34.42 -14.52 -11.70
C ASN A 387 -34.28 -13.01 -11.57
N LYS A 388 -35.12 -12.24 -12.27
CA LYS A 388 -35.09 -10.78 -12.23
C LYS A 388 -35.22 -10.23 -10.79
N ASN A 389 -36.02 -10.90 -9.96
CA ASN A 389 -36.26 -10.49 -8.58
C ASN A 389 -35.05 -10.76 -7.68
N PHE A 390 -34.39 -11.91 -7.84
CA PHE A 390 -33.17 -12.23 -7.11
C PHE A 390 -32.04 -11.27 -7.47
N PHE A 391 -31.74 -11.11 -8.76
CA PHE A 391 -30.67 -10.20 -9.18
C PHE A 391 -31.00 -8.73 -8.92
N GLY A 392 -32.26 -8.32 -9.09
CA GLY A 392 -32.70 -6.98 -8.70
C GLY A 392 -32.54 -6.73 -7.21
N SER A 393 -32.81 -7.73 -6.37
CA SER A 393 -32.58 -7.65 -4.92
C SER A 393 -31.10 -7.63 -4.56
N PHE A 394 -30.28 -8.44 -5.24
CA PHE A 394 -28.83 -8.43 -5.10
C PHE A 394 -28.24 -7.07 -5.50
N LEU A 395 -28.68 -6.47 -6.61
CA LEU A 395 -28.28 -5.11 -7.01
C LEU A 395 -28.64 -4.05 -5.97
N LYS A 396 -29.85 -4.11 -5.41
CA LYS A 396 -30.26 -3.23 -4.31
C LYS A 396 -29.38 -3.42 -3.07
N GLN A 397 -29.00 -4.67 -2.77
CA GLN A 397 -28.06 -4.98 -1.69
C GLN A 397 -26.65 -4.45 -1.98
N LEU A 398 -26.15 -4.57 -3.21
CA LEU A 398 -24.86 -3.99 -3.61
C LEU A 398 -24.86 -2.47 -3.47
N LYS A 399 -25.98 -1.82 -3.80
CA LYS A 399 -26.16 -0.39 -3.56
C LYS A 399 -26.13 -0.08 -2.06
N LEU A 400 -26.82 -0.84 -1.20
CA LEU A 400 -26.67 -0.69 0.25
C LEU A 400 -25.20 -0.86 0.68
N PHE A 401 -24.52 -1.88 0.14
CA PHE A 401 -23.10 -2.07 0.38
C PHE A 401 -22.26 -0.93 -0.13
N SER A 402 -22.60 -0.16 -1.17
CA SER A 402 -21.79 1.00 -1.56
C SER A 402 -21.78 2.07 -0.46
N PHE A 403 -22.89 2.27 0.25
CA PHE A 403 -22.96 3.15 1.43
C PHE A 403 -22.29 2.54 2.67
N ALA A 404 -22.17 1.21 2.73
CA ALA A 404 -21.40 0.48 3.74
C ALA A 404 -19.94 0.15 3.32
N SER A 405 -19.55 0.44 2.08
CA SER A 405 -18.34 -0.13 1.45
C SER A 405 -17.06 0.53 1.94
N GLY A 406 -17.20 1.68 2.60
CA GLY A 406 -16.13 2.33 3.34
C GLY A 406 -15.52 1.45 4.44
N ALA A 407 -16.13 0.31 4.78
CA ALA A 407 -15.66 -0.63 5.80
C ALA A 407 -15.21 -2.02 5.28
N MET A 408 -15.71 -2.50 4.13
CA MET A 408 -15.55 -3.91 3.69
C MET A 408 -14.26 -4.15 2.90
N ASN A 409 -14.16 -3.48 1.76
CA ASN A 409 -13.07 -3.66 0.80
C ASN A 409 -11.92 -2.68 1.08
N THR A 410 -12.19 -1.61 1.82
CA THR A 410 -11.19 -0.80 2.55
C THR A 410 -10.57 -1.55 3.73
N GLY A 411 -11.26 -2.57 4.25
CA GLY A 411 -10.86 -3.30 5.45
C GLY A 411 -9.58 -4.09 5.24
N ALA A 412 -9.62 -5.14 4.40
CA ALA A 412 -8.45 -6.00 4.17
C ALA A 412 -7.44 -5.42 3.17
N PHE A 413 -7.91 -4.99 1.98
CA PHE A 413 -7.04 -4.35 0.99
C PHE A 413 -6.50 -3.02 1.52
N GLY A 414 -7.35 -2.18 2.13
CA GLY A 414 -6.88 -0.94 2.76
C GLY A 414 -6.05 -1.18 4.02
N TYR A 415 -6.30 -2.21 4.84
CA TYR A 415 -5.39 -2.56 5.94
C TYR A 415 -4.02 -2.99 5.42
N GLN A 416 -3.94 -3.93 4.47
CA GLN A 416 -2.67 -4.38 3.87
C GLN A 416 -1.93 -3.22 3.20
N TRP A 417 -2.66 -2.39 2.45
CA TRP A 417 -2.07 -1.25 1.75
C TRP A 417 -1.58 -0.17 2.73
N LEU A 418 -2.32 0.10 3.82
CA LEU A 418 -1.92 1.04 4.87
C LEU A 418 -0.84 0.49 5.82
N SER A 419 -0.81 -0.81 6.08
CA SER A 419 0.21 -1.43 6.93
C SER A 419 1.53 -1.64 6.19
N SER A 420 1.50 -1.67 4.85
CA SER A 420 2.71 -1.74 4.02
C SER A 420 3.56 -0.47 4.08
N GLU A 421 4.87 -0.65 3.98
CA GLU A 421 5.79 0.45 3.72
C GLU A 421 5.47 1.10 2.36
N ALA A 422 5.26 2.41 2.34
CA ALA A 422 4.88 3.15 1.14
C ALA A 422 6.03 3.28 0.13
N VAL A 423 7.24 3.34 0.68
CA VAL A 423 8.48 3.74 0.02
C VAL A 423 9.56 2.82 0.55
N VAL A 424 10.04 1.92 -0.30
CA VAL A 424 11.21 1.09 -0.02
C VAL A 424 12.22 1.34 -1.13
N ASP A 425 13.41 1.82 -0.76
CA ASP A 425 14.51 2.04 -1.70
C ASP A 425 15.65 1.10 -1.32
N ILE A 426 16.00 0.19 -2.22
CA ILE A 426 17.10 -0.75 -2.04
C ILE A 426 18.13 -0.46 -3.12
N CYS A 427 19.39 -0.49 -2.74
CA CYS A 427 20.49 -0.08 -3.58
C CYS A 427 21.49 -1.23 -3.71
N TYR A 428 22.05 -1.44 -4.91
CA TYR A 428 22.96 -2.54 -5.21
C TYR A 428 24.16 -2.06 -6.02
N THR A 429 25.35 -2.55 -5.67
CA THR A 429 26.56 -2.36 -6.47
C THR A 429 26.91 -3.65 -7.19
N ALA A 430 27.02 -3.60 -8.53
CA ALA A 430 27.44 -4.74 -9.35
C ALA A 430 28.88 -4.57 -9.83
N LYS A 431 29.73 -5.59 -9.61
CA LYS A 431 31.12 -5.63 -10.06
C LYS A 431 31.49 -7.04 -10.52
N GLY A 432 31.80 -7.21 -11.82
CA GLY A 432 32.01 -8.55 -12.36
C GLY A 432 30.76 -9.42 -12.25
N ASN A 433 30.82 -10.54 -11.52
CA ASN A 433 29.64 -11.39 -11.25
C ASN A 433 29.05 -11.18 -9.84
N GLU A 434 29.68 -10.34 -9.03
CA GLU A 434 29.27 -10.07 -7.66
C GLU A 434 28.31 -8.89 -7.62
N VAL A 435 27.33 -9.00 -6.72
CA VAL A 435 26.38 -7.95 -6.39
C VAL A 435 26.31 -7.84 -4.87
N THR A 436 26.49 -6.62 -4.36
CA THR A 436 26.43 -6.33 -2.93
C THR A 436 25.31 -5.34 -2.65
N GLU A 437 24.47 -5.66 -1.66
CA GLU A 437 23.43 -4.77 -1.15
C GLU A 437 24.06 -3.56 -0.43
N GLY A 438 23.49 -2.38 -0.69
CA GLY A 438 24.01 -1.07 -0.31
C GLY A 438 24.69 -0.34 -1.48
N CYS A 439 24.10 0.76 -1.93
CA CYS A 439 24.87 1.88 -2.52
C CYS A 439 25.35 2.71 -1.33
N GLY A 440 26.25 2.08 -0.58
CA GLY A 440 26.88 2.68 0.56
C GLY A 440 28.25 3.19 0.14
N PRO A 441 28.71 4.28 0.73
CA PRO A 441 30.10 4.66 0.63
C PRO A 441 30.98 3.52 1.15
N GLU A 442 31.98 3.12 0.36
CA GLU A 442 33.01 2.21 0.84
C GLU A 442 33.82 2.90 1.95
N TYR A 443 33.73 2.36 3.17
CA TYR A 443 34.51 2.86 4.29
C TYR A 443 35.89 2.20 4.30
N GLY A 444 36.94 3.02 4.21
CA GLY A 444 38.27 2.62 4.61
C GLY A 444 38.46 2.77 6.13
N THR A 445 39.63 2.39 6.62
CA THR A 445 40.05 2.66 8.00
C THR A 445 41.38 3.41 8.02
N PHE A 446 41.55 4.24 9.03
CA PHE A 446 42.79 4.94 9.32
C PHE A 446 43.08 4.84 10.82
N THR A 447 44.25 4.29 11.18
CA THR A 447 44.73 4.28 12.55
C THR A 447 45.65 5.48 12.76
N ASP A 448 45.28 6.37 13.67
CA ASP A 448 46.08 7.54 14.01
C ASP A 448 47.32 7.09 14.82
N PRO A 449 48.54 7.28 14.30
CA PRO A 449 49.75 6.80 14.97
C PRO A 449 50.07 7.56 16.25
N ARG A 450 49.40 8.70 16.51
CA ARG A 450 49.68 9.57 17.66
C ARG A 450 49.01 9.08 18.94
N ASP A 451 47.88 8.38 18.83
CA ASP A 451 47.09 7.93 19.98
C ASP A 451 46.47 6.52 19.81
N GLY A 452 46.64 5.89 18.64
CA GLY A 452 46.11 4.55 18.34
C GLY A 452 44.62 4.53 18.00
N ASN A 453 43.94 5.68 17.95
CA ASN A 453 42.53 5.72 17.58
C ASN A 453 42.32 5.28 16.13
N VAL A 454 41.41 4.34 15.92
CA VAL A 454 40.99 3.90 14.59
C VAL A 454 39.76 4.71 14.18
N TYR A 455 39.80 5.29 12.98
CA TYR A 455 38.71 6.04 12.39
C TYR A 455 38.29 5.39 11.07
N LYS A 456 36.99 5.27 10.84
CA LYS A 456 36.47 5.03 9.49
C LYS A 456 36.74 6.24 8.61
N THR A 457 37.01 5.98 7.33
CA THR A 457 37.23 7.02 6.31
C THR A 457 36.32 6.76 5.12
N VAL A 458 35.91 7.82 4.44
CA VAL A 458 35.02 7.75 3.27
C VAL A 458 35.49 8.71 2.20
N LYS A 459 35.47 8.28 0.94
CA LYS A 459 35.74 9.16 -0.19
C LYS A 459 34.43 9.80 -0.67
N ILE A 460 34.37 11.14 -0.68
CA ILE A 460 33.23 11.92 -1.15
C ILE A 460 33.73 12.87 -2.23
N GLY A 461 33.37 12.57 -3.48
CA GLY A 461 33.95 13.25 -4.63
C GLY A 461 35.47 13.04 -4.70
N THR A 462 36.23 14.13 -4.73
CA THR A 462 37.70 14.09 -4.72
C THR A 462 38.30 14.04 -3.32
N GLN A 463 37.51 14.30 -2.29
CA GLN A 463 37.96 14.44 -0.90
C GLN A 463 37.85 13.13 -0.13
N THR A 464 38.81 12.84 0.73
CA THR A 464 38.71 11.75 1.71
C THR A 464 38.44 12.34 3.09
N TRP A 465 37.38 11.88 3.74
CA TRP A 465 36.92 12.37 5.04
C TRP A 465 37.03 11.28 6.10
N PHE A 466 37.28 11.66 7.35
CA PHE A 466 36.89 10.79 8.47
C PHE A 466 35.36 10.67 8.50
N ALA A 467 34.84 9.46 8.73
CA ALA A 467 33.41 9.18 8.89
C ALA A 467 32.95 9.33 10.36
N GLU A 468 33.90 9.50 11.29
CA GLU A 468 33.67 9.73 12.70
C GLU A 468 34.25 11.09 13.14
N ASN A 469 33.74 11.62 14.25
CA ASN A 469 34.30 12.83 14.86
C ASN A 469 35.62 12.52 15.56
N LEU A 470 36.53 13.51 15.59
CA LEU A 470 37.88 13.35 16.10
C LEU A 470 37.90 13.08 17.62
N ARG A 471 38.64 12.03 18.03
CA ARG A 471 38.85 11.62 19.43
C ARG A 471 40.24 12.00 19.97
N TYR A 472 41.09 12.65 19.16
CA TYR A 472 42.46 13.02 19.53
C TYR A 472 42.52 14.10 20.63
N ALA A 473 42.97 13.73 21.83
CA ALA A 473 43.11 14.68 22.93
C ALA A 473 44.32 15.62 22.75
N GLY A 474 45.44 15.09 22.23
CA GLY A 474 46.71 15.80 22.09
C GLY A 474 47.21 16.44 23.40
N ASN A 475 48.12 17.42 23.27
CA ASN A 475 48.55 18.27 24.37
C ASN A 475 47.65 19.52 24.48
N ILE A 476 46.33 19.30 24.57
CA ILE A 476 45.32 20.35 24.65
C ILE A 476 44.58 20.19 25.98
N PHE A 477 44.25 21.33 26.62
CA PHE A 477 43.61 21.32 27.92
C PHE A 477 42.24 20.63 27.89
N GLN A 478 42.06 19.60 28.69
CA GLN A 478 40.75 19.01 28.94
C GLN A 478 40.00 19.88 29.95
N ALA A 479 38.88 20.44 29.54
CA ALA A 479 37.95 21.11 30.44
C ALA A 479 36.92 20.08 30.94
N ALA A 480 37.14 19.59 32.16
CA ALA A 480 36.41 18.46 32.74
C ALA A 480 35.10 18.89 33.44
N SER A 481 34.87 20.18 33.62
CA SER A 481 33.66 20.73 34.24
C SER A 481 33.12 21.94 33.48
N THR A 482 31.88 22.34 33.78
CA THR A 482 31.28 23.59 33.29
C THR A 482 32.12 24.80 33.66
N GLN A 483 32.67 24.81 34.87
CA GLN A 483 33.52 25.87 35.39
C GLN A 483 34.84 25.96 34.63
N ASP A 484 35.48 24.82 34.32
CA ASP A 484 36.72 24.81 33.54
C ASP A 484 36.55 25.43 32.16
N TRP A 485 35.43 25.12 31.50
CA TRP A 485 35.14 25.65 30.17
C TRP A 485 34.76 27.12 30.22
N ALA A 486 33.89 27.51 31.16
CA ALA A 486 33.51 28.91 31.35
C ALA A 486 34.71 29.79 31.68
N ALA A 487 35.73 29.27 32.39
CA ALA A 487 36.96 30.02 32.70
C ALA A 487 37.82 30.34 31.46
N ILE A 488 37.59 29.68 30.32
CA ILE A 488 38.22 30.03 29.04
C ILE A 488 37.66 31.38 28.54
N TRP A 489 36.49 31.79 29.04
CA TRP A 489 35.81 33.06 28.79
C TRP A 489 35.80 33.94 30.05
N ASN A 490 36.76 34.86 30.16
CA ASN A 490 36.90 35.72 31.33
C ASN A 490 36.13 37.04 31.14
N ASN A 491 34.94 37.16 31.76
CA ASN A 491 34.14 38.39 31.81
C ASN A 491 33.94 39.08 30.44
N GLY A 492 33.64 38.30 29.40
CA GLY A 492 33.44 38.84 28.04
C GLY A 492 34.68 38.84 27.15
N ASN A 493 35.84 38.43 27.66
CA ASN A 493 37.09 38.31 26.90
C ASN A 493 37.61 36.85 26.87
N PRO A 494 37.84 36.27 25.69
CA PRO A 494 38.39 34.92 25.59
C PRO A 494 39.88 34.91 25.97
N THR A 495 40.30 33.92 26.77
CA THR A 495 41.71 33.73 27.18
C THR A 495 42.62 33.25 26.05
N GLY A 496 42.05 32.81 24.94
CA GLY A 496 42.79 32.19 23.84
C GLY A 496 43.27 30.77 24.10
N ARG A 497 42.86 30.14 25.23
CA ARG A 497 43.33 28.81 25.62
C ARG A 497 42.73 27.71 24.75
N PRO A 498 43.54 26.89 24.04
CA PRO A 498 43.07 25.68 23.38
C PRO A 498 42.46 24.69 24.37
N ALA A 499 41.25 24.19 24.10
CA ALA A 499 40.58 23.25 24.98
C ALA A 499 39.71 22.23 24.24
N TRP A 500 39.48 21.09 24.89
CA TRP A 500 38.51 20.08 24.48
C TRP A 500 37.70 19.53 25.67
N SER A 501 36.54 18.95 25.39
CA SER A 501 35.73 18.22 26.36
C SER A 501 34.88 17.14 25.70
N HIS A 502 34.42 16.16 26.47
CA HIS A 502 33.35 15.27 26.04
C HIS A 502 31.99 15.96 26.22
N TYR A 503 30.99 15.57 25.43
CA TYR A 503 29.62 16.04 25.67
C TYR A 503 29.17 15.68 27.10
N ASN A 504 28.52 16.62 27.80
CA ASN A 504 28.16 16.53 29.23
C ASN A 504 29.33 16.27 30.19
N ASN A 505 30.59 16.47 29.75
CA ASN A 505 31.79 16.03 30.47
C ASN A 505 31.82 14.52 30.79
N ASP A 506 31.05 13.71 30.06
CA ASP A 506 30.98 12.26 30.25
C ASP A 506 31.82 11.55 29.19
N SER A 507 32.85 10.82 29.64
CA SER A 507 33.75 10.05 28.78
C SER A 507 33.06 8.94 27.99
N ASN A 508 31.89 8.46 28.41
CA ASN A 508 31.12 7.47 27.66
C ASN A 508 30.67 8.00 26.28
N ASN A 509 30.58 9.32 26.12
CA ASN A 509 30.22 9.94 24.84
C ASN A 509 31.37 9.95 23.82
N ASP A 510 32.60 9.63 24.22
CA ASP A 510 33.76 9.72 23.32
C ASP A 510 33.67 8.73 22.15
N ALA A 511 33.26 7.49 22.43
CA ALA A 511 33.16 6.44 21.41
C ALA A 511 32.09 6.77 20.34
N VAL A 512 31.01 7.45 20.74
CA VAL A 512 29.85 7.73 19.88
C VAL A 512 30.00 9.08 19.18
N TYR A 513 30.26 10.16 19.93
CA TYR A 513 30.21 11.53 19.42
C TYR A 513 31.58 12.19 19.26
N GLY A 514 32.63 11.56 19.79
CA GLY A 514 33.98 12.13 19.86
C GLY A 514 34.07 13.28 20.84
N LYS A 515 35.07 14.15 20.62
CA LYS A 515 35.34 15.31 21.45
C LYS A 515 34.82 16.59 20.83
N LEU A 516 34.47 17.55 21.69
CA LEU A 516 34.16 18.92 21.35
C LEU A 516 35.40 19.79 21.61
N TYR A 517 35.87 20.48 20.58
CA TYR A 517 37.03 21.36 20.64
C TYR A 517 36.58 22.81 20.53
N ASN A 518 37.34 23.73 21.11
CA ASN A 518 37.16 25.15 20.82
C ASN A 518 37.96 25.58 19.58
N SER A 519 37.69 26.78 19.05
CA SER A 519 38.40 27.26 17.88
C SER A 519 39.91 27.44 18.14
N TYR A 520 40.30 27.81 19.36
CA TYR A 520 41.71 27.92 19.72
C TYR A 520 42.46 26.59 19.58
N ALA A 521 41.79 25.45 19.85
CA ALA A 521 42.31 24.12 19.59
C ALA A 521 42.39 23.80 18.09
N VAL A 522 41.44 24.25 17.27
CA VAL A 522 41.53 24.12 15.81
C VAL A 522 42.72 24.90 15.26
N ASN A 523 42.94 26.11 15.75
CA ASN A 523 43.97 27.04 15.29
C ASN A 523 45.41 26.64 15.70
N THR A 524 45.59 25.62 16.55
CA THR A 524 46.94 25.07 16.79
C THR A 524 47.49 24.36 15.55
N GLY A 525 46.61 23.92 14.64
CA GLY A 525 46.99 23.12 13.47
C GLY A 525 47.44 21.69 13.82
N THR A 526 47.26 21.24 15.06
CA THR A 526 47.77 19.94 15.55
C THR A 526 46.70 18.87 15.73
N LEU A 527 45.42 19.19 15.50
CA LEU A 527 44.33 18.24 15.75
C LEU A 527 44.34 17.04 14.81
N CYS A 528 44.54 17.27 13.50
CA CYS A 528 44.56 16.18 12.51
C CYS A 528 45.97 15.59 12.35
N PRO A 529 46.07 14.28 12.02
CA PRO A 529 47.35 13.61 11.82
C PRO A 529 48.04 14.10 10.55
N GLN A 530 49.33 13.79 10.39
CA GLN A 530 50.09 14.20 9.20
C GLN A 530 49.40 13.74 7.91
N GLY A 531 49.28 14.66 6.94
CA GLY A 531 48.58 14.43 5.68
C GLY A 531 47.05 14.56 5.78
N TRP A 532 46.54 14.99 6.93
CA TRP A 532 45.14 15.35 7.14
C TRP A 532 45.04 16.72 7.82
N HIS A 533 43.94 17.43 7.59
CA HIS A 533 43.69 18.75 8.18
C HIS A 533 42.22 18.96 8.53
N ILE A 534 41.93 20.00 9.31
CA ILE A 534 40.55 20.45 9.55
C ILE A 534 40.08 21.20 8.29
N PRO A 535 38.92 20.84 7.73
CA PRO A 535 38.43 21.41 6.48
C PRO A 535 38.26 22.93 6.57
N THR A 536 38.69 23.61 5.53
CA THR A 536 38.43 25.02 5.25
C THR A 536 36.99 25.22 4.78
N ASN A 537 36.52 26.46 4.82
CA ASN A 537 35.21 26.80 4.29
C ASN A 537 35.06 26.48 2.79
N ALA A 538 36.15 26.58 2.00
CA ALA A 538 36.16 26.24 0.59
C ALA A 538 36.00 24.72 0.36
N GLU A 539 36.67 23.90 1.16
CA GLU A 539 36.56 22.44 1.09
C GLU A 539 35.18 21.93 1.50
N TRP A 540 34.55 22.57 2.49
CA TRP A 540 33.15 22.33 2.79
C TRP A 540 32.24 22.67 1.61
N THR A 541 32.54 23.75 0.87
CA THR A 541 31.79 24.10 -0.35
C THR A 541 31.99 23.09 -1.48
N ILE A 542 33.19 22.50 -1.62
CA ILE A 542 33.41 21.39 -2.55
C ILE A 542 32.51 20.20 -2.19
N LEU A 543 32.46 19.81 -0.92
CA LEU A 543 31.59 18.75 -0.43
C LEU A 543 30.11 19.05 -0.71
N THR A 544 29.61 20.24 -0.34
CA THR A 544 28.19 20.57 -0.55
C THR A 544 27.81 20.61 -2.02
N ASN A 545 28.69 21.15 -2.88
CA ASN A 545 28.46 21.17 -4.32
C ASN A 545 28.41 19.76 -4.90
N TYR A 546 29.32 18.87 -4.50
CA TYR A 546 29.32 17.47 -4.92
C TYR A 546 28.01 16.77 -4.54
N LEU A 547 27.46 17.09 -3.36
CA LEU A 547 26.23 16.48 -2.86
C LEU A 547 24.93 17.07 -3.44
N GLY A 548 25.03 18.02 -4.38
CA GLY A 548 23.88 18.62 -5.05
C GLY A 548 23.42 19.96 -4.45
N GLY A 549 24.31 20.64 -3.71
CA GLY A 549 24.05 21.94 -3.10
C GLY A 549 23.60 21.87 -1.64
N GLU A 550 23.67 23.00 -0.94
CA GLU A 550 23.44 23.08 0.52
C GLU A 550 22.08 22.53 0.95
N VAL A 551 21.03 22.71 0.13
CA VAL A 551 19.66 22.26 0.44
C VAL A 551 19.54 20.74 0.58
N LEU A 552 20.33 19.99 -0.21
CA LEU A 552 20.29 18.53 -0.27
C LEU A 552 21.43 17.87 0.50
N ALA A 553 22.56 18.56 0.62
CA ALA A 553 23.78 18.01 1.20
C ALA A 553 23.57 17.51 2.62
N GLY A 554 22.76 18.21 3.43
CA GLY A 554 22.58 17.84 4.83
C GLY A 554 21.89 16.49 5.04
N GLY A 555 20.85 16.21 4.25
CA GLY A 555 20.14 14.93 4.27
C GLY A 555 21.08 13.77 3.92
N LYS A 556 21.88 13.93 2.87
CA LYS A 556 22.87 12.95 2.43
C LYS A 556 24.03 12.75 3.41
N MET A 557 24.29 13.74 4.26
CA MET A 557 25.37 13.69 5.26
C MET A 557 24.94 13.12 6.60
N LYS A 558 23.67 13.29 7.01
CA LYS A 558 23.19 12.80 8.30
C LYS A 558 23.18 11.27 8.36
N SER A 559 23.51 10.72 9.53
CA SER A 559 23.15 9.35 9.84
C SER A 559 21.63 9.15 9.78
N VAL A 560 21.20 7.97 9.34
CA VAL A 560 19.78 7.60 9.32
C VAL A 560 19.25 7.29 10.72
N THR A 561 20.14 6.94 11.65
CA THR A 561 19.85 6.61 13.05
C THR A 561 20.43 7.67 14.00
N SER A 562 20.06 7.62 15.28
CA SER A 562 20.55 8.49 16.38
C SER A 562 20.01 9.93 16.45
N TRP A 563 19.23 10.39 15.46
CA TRP A 563 18.55 11.69 15.49
C TRP A 563 17.15 11.58 16.09
N ASP A 564 16.76 12.57 16.90
CA ASP A 564 15.41 12.70 17.44
C ASP A 564 14.41 13.03 16.32
N THR A 565 13.30 12.30 16.26
CA THR A 565 12.25 12.44 15.23
C THR A 565 11.59 13.83 15.23
N PRO A 566 11.53 14.55 14.09
CA PRO A 566 11.85 14.06 12.75
C PRO A 566 13.34 14.16 12.40
N ASN A 567 13.83 13.22 11.58
CA ASN A 567 15.13 13.25 10.94
C ASN A 567 14.98 13.54 9.43
N ILE A 568 14.56 14.76 9.11
CA ILE A 568 14.09 15.14 7.76
C ILE A 568 15.18 14.90 6.70
N ALA A 569 14.81 14.18 5.63
CA ALA A 569 15.64 13.91 4.45
C ALA A 569 16.96 13.17 4.72
N ALA A 570 17.15 12.55 5.90
CA ALA A 570 18.39 11.82 6.18
C ALA A 570 18.48 10.52 5.37
N THR A 571 19.53 10.39 4.58
CA THR A 571 19.78 9.18 3.77
C THR A 571 21.16 8.59 3.99
N ASN A 572 22.10 9.36 4.56
CA ASN A 572 23.51 9.01 4.70
C ASN A 572 24.20 8.55 3.41
N GLU A 573 23.66 8.87 2.22
CA GLU A 573 24.21 8.47 0.92
C GLU A 573 25.68 8.89 0.74
N SER A 574 26.10 9.99 1.36
CA SER A 574 27.49 10.46 1.28
C SER A 574 28.46 9.66 2.15
N GLY A 575 27.95 8.99 3.19
CA GLY A 575 28.78 8.28 4.17
C GLY A 575 29.46 9.15 5.18
N PHE A 576 29.23 10.45 5.10
CA PHE A 576 29.69 11.36 6.12
C PHE A 576 29.19 10.92 7.50
N THR A 577 28.03 10.26 7.63
CA THR A 577 27.55 9.69 8.91
C THR A 577 27.58 10.75 10.02
N GLY A 578 27.01 11.92 9.73
CA GLY A 578 26.90 13.03 10.65
C GLY A 578 25.94 12.69 11.79
N LEU A 579 26.50 12.55 12.99
CA LEU A 579 25.74 12.28 14.22
C LEU A 579 25.30 13.57 14.92
N PRO A 580 24.18 13.57 15.65
CA PRO A 580 23.70 14.73 16.40
C PRO A 580 24.39 14.85 17.76
N GLY A 581 25.70 15.05 17.75
CA GLY A 581 26.54 15.12 18.95
C GLY A 581 26.39 16.40 19.77
N GLY A 582 25.53 17.33 19.35
CA GLY A 582 25.34 18.61 20.01
C GLY A 582 26.58 19.50 19.98
N HIS A 583 26.59 20.51 20.84
CA HIS A 583 27.73 21.41 21.04
C HIS A 583 27.78 21.91 22.48
N ARG A 584 28.87 22.60 22.81
CA ARG A 584 29.08 23.28 24.08
C ARG A 584 29.06 24.79 23.88
N SER A 585 28.30 25.51 24.70
CA SER A 585 28.26 26.98 24.68
C SER A 585 29.52 27.59 25.31
N ASP A 586 29.73 28.87 25.07
CA ASP A 586 30.75 29.71 25.72
C ASP A 586 30.61 29.76 27.25
N THR A 587 29.38 29.70 27.77
CA THR A 587 29.07 29.59 29.21
C THR A 587 29.31 28.19 29.78
N GLY A 588 29.74 27.23 28.96
CA GLY A 588 30.10 25.87 29.36
C GLY A 588 28.95 24.87 29.39
N GLY A 589 27.72 25.30 29.10
CA GLY A 589 26.54 24.44 28.99
C GLY A 589 26.54 23.60 27.70
N PHE A 590 25.80 22.49 27.70
CA PHE A 590 25.70 21.59 26.55
C PHE A 590 24.30 21.65 25.95
N ASN A 591 24.21 21.67 24.62
CA ASN A 591 22.95 21.80 23.91
C ASN A 591 22.89 20.87 22.69
N SER A 592 21.66 20.56 22.29
CA SER A 592 21.33 20.00 20.97
C SER A 592 21.83 18.58 20.67
N ILE A 593 22.22 17.79 21.68
CA ILE A 593 22.36 16.34 21.48
C ILE A 593 21.04 15.75 20.98
N GLY A 594 21.11 14.77 20.08
CA GLY A 594 19.94 14.18 19.41
C GLY A 594 19.29 15.07 18.34
N SER A 595 19.49 16.39 18.39
CA SER A 595 18.79 17.35 17.53
C SER A 595 19.67 18.14 16.56
N GLY A 596 20.99 18.19 16.78
CA GLY A 596 21.93 18.92 15.94
C GLY A 596 23.36 18.35 15.98
N GLY A 597 24.05 18.44 14.85
CA GLY A 597 25.48 18.12 14.73
C GLY A 597 26.24 19.36 14.28
N TYR A 598 27.40 19.63 14.89
CA TYR A 598 28.13 20.88 14.73
C TYR A 598 29.61 20.61 14.48
N TRP A 599 30.17 21.18 13.40
CA TRP A 599 31.57 21.00 13.02
C TRP A 599 32.29 22.32 12.76
N TRP A 600 33.55 22.38 13.17
CA TRP A 600 34.43 23.50 12.85
C TRP A 600 34.90 23.50 11.40
N SER A 601 35.18 24.71 10.89
CA SER A 601 36.06 24.96 9.76
C SER A 601 37.33 25.65 10.25
N SER A 602 38.46 25.41 9.58
CA SER A 602 39.73 26.09 9.86
C SER A 602 39.81 27.51 9.28
N SER A 603 38.84 27.93 8.46
CA SER A 603 38.78 29.30 7.93
C SER A 603 38.28 30.31 8.97
N PRO A 604 38.97 31.44 9.15
CA PRO A 604 38.57 32.50 10.08
C PRO A 604 37.35 33.28 9.59
N ASN A 605 36.63 33.91 10.52
CA ASN A 605 35.56 34.88 10.26
C ASN A 605 35.72 36.11 11.17
N ASP A 606 35.18 37.28 10.80
CA ASP A 606 35.31 38.47 11.65
C ASP A 606 34.71 38.21 13.04
N GLY A 607 35.56 38.30 14.07
CA GLY A 607 35.19 38.06 15.47
C GLY A 607 34.78 36.62 15.84
N SER A 608 34.83 35.66 14.92
CA SER A 608 34.37 34.27 15.09
C SER A 608 35.16 33.30 14.19
N ASP A 609 34.77 32.03 14.11
CA ASP A 609 35.30 31.12 13.09
C ASP A 609 34.15 30.38 12.41
N TRP A 610 34.35 30.01 11.13
CA TRP A 610 33.30 29.35 10.36
C TRP A 610 33.02 27.95 10.90
N GLY A 611 31.76 27.52 10.79
CA GLY A 611 31.36 26.14 11.07
C GLY A 611 30.22 25.67 10.18
N ARG A 612 29.85 24.41 10.35
CA ARG A 612 28.71 23.77 9.70
C ARG A 612 27.79 23.16 10.75
N TYR A 613 26.50 23.26 10.54
CA TYR A 613 25.54 22.56 11.37
C TYR A 613 24.50 21.78 10.55
N LEU A 614 24.15 20.61 11.07
CA LEU A 614 23.04 19.79 10.61
C LEU A 614 21.95 19.82 11.66
N SER A 615 20.69 19.80 11.23
CA SER A 615 19.52 19.80 12.10
C SER A 615 18.60 18.63 11.79
N ARG A 616 17.97 18.09 12.83
CA ARG A 616 16.94 17.06 12.68
C ARG A 616 15.79 17.53 11.77
N SER A 617 15.44 18.81 11.83
CA SER A 617 14.28 19.40 11.13
C SER A 617 14.62 19.97 9.75
N SER A 618 15.79 19.66 9.17
CA SER A 618 16.17 20.14 7.84
C SER A 618 17.01 19.12 7.08
N GLY A 619 16.84 19.09 5.76
CA GLY A 619 17.72 18.37 4.84
C GLY A 619 18.95 19.18 4.41
N SER A 620 19.07 20.44 4.86
CA SER A 620 20.15 21.33 4.44
C SER A 620 21.38 21.25 5.34
N LEU A 621 22.58 21.36 4.75
CA LEU A 621 23.79 21.68 5.51
C LEU A 621 23.89 23.19 5.62
N THR A 622 23.67 23.72 6.82
CA THR A 622 23.69 25.16 7.01
C THR A 622 25.08 25.63 7.41
N ARG A 623 25.54 26.70 6.78
CA ARG A 623 26.71 27.44 7.23
C ARG A 623 26.36 28.21 8.51
N GLY A 624 26.94 27.80 9.64
CA GLY A 624 26.79 28.53 10.89
C GLY A 624 27.50 29.88 10.80
N VAL A 625 26.74 30.97 10.89
CA VAL A 625 27.30 32.32 11.06
C VAL A 625 27.57 32.52 12.54
N GLY A 626 28.84 32.77 12.90
CA GLY A 626 29.20 33.35 14.20
C GLY A 626 29.24 32.40 15.40
N PHE A 627 29.76 31.18 15.27
CA PHE A 627 30.14 30.43 16.47
C PHE A 627 31.26 31.20 17.18
N GLY A 628 31.00 31.62 18.42
CA GLY A 628 32.04 32.26 19.24
C GLY A 628 33.24 31.32 19.36
N ARG A 629 34.47 31.87 19.36
CA ARG A 629 35.71 31.06 19.36
C ARG A 629 35.84 30.10 20.56
N THR A 630 35.06 30.33 21.61
CA THR A 630 34.98 29.53 22.84
C THR A 630 33.90 28.46 22.84
N TYR A 631 33.07 28.35 21.80
CA TYR A 631 32.12 27.24 21.66
C TYR A 631 32.90 25.92 21.53
N GLY A 632 32.28 24.82 21.94
CA GLY A 632 32.81 23.47 21.73
C GLY A 632 32.04 22.77 20.62
N ASN A 633 32.63 22.63 19.44
CA ASN A 633 32.06 21.88 18.32
C ASN A 633 32.95 20.68 17.98
N SER A 634 32.39 19.70 17.28
CA SER A 634 33.16 18.55 16.81
C SER A 634 34.15 18.96 15.72
N CYS A 635 35.23 18.19 15.61
CA CYS A 635 36.21 18.29 14.53
C CYS A 635 36.20 17.02 13.71
N ARG A 636 36.52 17.13 12.43
CA ARG A 636 36.64 16.00 11.52
C ARG A 636 37.73 16.28 10.50
N CYS A 637 38.57 15.27 10.26
CA CYS A 637 39.74 15.43 9.40
C CYS A 637 39.43 15.13 7.94
N LEU A 638 40.07 15.89 7.06
CA LEU A 638 40.01 15.83 5.61
C LEU A 638 41.42 15.53 5.07
N ARG A 639 41.49 14.82 3.95
CA ARG A 639 42.66 14.80 3.06
C ARG A 639 42.17 14.91 1.61
N ASP A 640 42.78 15.81 0.84
CA ASP A 640 42.46 16.08 -0.56
C ASP A 640 43.65 15.95 -1.50
#